data_AF-A0A135LPJ7-F1
#
_entry.id   AF-A0A135LPJ7-F1
#
_cell.length_a   1.000
_cell.length_b   1.000
_cell.length_c   1.000
_cell.angle_alpha   90.00
_cell.angle_beta   90.00
_cell.angle_gamma   90.00
#
_symmetry.space_group_name_H-M   'P 1'
#
loop_
_entity.id
_entity.type
_entity.pdbx_description
1 polymer ?
#
loop_
_entity_poly.entity_id
_entity_poly.type
_entity_poly.pdbx_seq_one_letter_code
_entity_poly.pdbx_strand_id
1 'polypeptide(L)'
;MAPLSLGLGVAMAKSLAIAIQAAISAPCRGQKGGATTYKHVVMSFTRALFENASMEQLQLVLPSTVAQKSYEAHMKQQKAPPNILVLSEGTTAFWLGNPAAEKLIIYFPGGGYCLPALPDHFSYLEALSEDIKQHVQSIGVLLLAYELTPQARWPRQLQQAVAILQHAIQTLGKRPSDIVLHGDSAGAHLALAVLSHLAHPHPEVMVPRFSVDEPLGGAMLLSPWVDFGTDHASSIENADKDVISAKTLHNWAQIFLGQTAEDMYNCPAKAPHGWWRDLPVSRLFVGVGGDEVLLDPIRQMAEKMKGELPDVSISIIPREFHVEPVTDCALNIPPGLQFKAIASCAQSCRECLARGLPCRSQEFPEPENLRDSDRTYLNERMARVEALLEKLLIRVDGGSNASNGSIGSNQQWDSKSPIDWAETSPESSPPTVTPAPDNAPILSLFNNQALGFQRSDAAAPDFAYGTINRDWERLRRDLIALIPSQKTLKIISEASSSWWLMRVQLFEDQDKSLLSSSVEILRTSHPAVVAKAILWIALCLQQLPSEFDLPSLGLSCLPGVLIDECMSRVSTLVCSDDSIVSCIEGLECLVLQGLIFSNDGKLRSAWLSCRRAADIAQIIGFHRDEPATNKSADFQRRATLIWRQIMMVDRHFSLILGVHGAVSNMAIDLYQSNQSDTQDVPVRNASVLNPLARIAGSIIDRNQIFTEVNPAMLKMTHVIDAELQAFTVPPLASPDNLPPGKCMERANCFMQLHYRLWYYQITAWLHLPLLLASGNDNSFEYNRKTCLQASRHIINCYVNIRRTTEKGFDSKVLDFQAFTTAMTIIVNRLGPFGPQDFTNEDYLAIDRVMTILEQLSKTVPPDKIATRALRVLKIINAIGIGAELPQLDAPEGHQYENGRLSRIKLDIPYFGTIYLERRAFADQSSKGFAACATPPPTLPNTTPGQFYPSSSWVGTIPDPGYAIEQVAETAQWTDNNLYFDPNTEFWAFNSEFTFQPPFLADYDVDWDSWGMDVGL
;
A
#
# COMPACT_ATOMS: atom_id res chain seq x y z
N MET A 1 41.56 -23.51 -15.24
CA MET A 1 40.87 -22.73 -14.18
C MET A 1 41.34 -21.28 -14.13
N ALA A 2 42.62 -20.98 -13.85
CA ALA A 2 43.13 -19.59 -13.74
C ALA A 2 42.62 -18.55 -14.79
N PRO A 3 42.58 -18.82 -16.12
CA PRO A 3 42.06 -17.85 -17.08
C PRO A 3 40.54 -17.67 -17.02
N LEU A 4 39.78 -18.72 -16.68
CA LEU A 4 38.32 -18.64 -16.49
C LEU A 4 37.97 -17.81 -15.26
N SER A 5 38.65 -18.04 -14.13
CA SER A 5 38.47 -17.24 -12.91
C SER A 5 38.90 -15.78 -13.09
N LEU A 6 39.96 -15.51 -13.86
CA LEU A 6 40.38 -14.16 -14.19
C LEU A 6 39.35 -13.44 -15.08
N GLY A 7 38.84 -14.12 -16.12
CA GLY A 7 37.81 -13.59 -17.01
C GLY A 7 36.50 -13.28 -16.27
N LEU A 8 36.06 -14.19 -15.39
CA LEU A 8 34.92 -13.96 -14.50
C LEU A 8 35.15 -12.76 -13.57
N GLY A 9 36.35 -12.63 -12.98
CA GLY A 9 36.72 -11.48 -12.16
C GLY A 9 36.63 -10.15 -12.91
N VAL A 10 37.02 -10.13 -14.19
CA VAL A 10 36.86 -8.97 -15.08
C VAL A 10 35.38 -8.69 -15.38
N ALA A 11 34.57 -9.72 -15.64
CA ALA A 11 33.12 -9.57 -15.85
C ALA A 11 32.42 -9.00 -14.60
N MET A 12 32.73 -9.53 -13.42
CA MET A 12 32.24 -9.01 -12.12
C MET A 12 32.65 -7.55 -11.89
N ALA A 13 33.92 -7.21 -12.13
CA ALA A 13 34.42 -5.84 -11.95
C ALA A 13 33.73 -4.83 -12.91
N LYS A 14 33.51 -5.21 -14.17
CA LYS A 14 32.72 -4.40 -15.13
C LYS A 14 31.27 -4.24 -14.68
N SER A 15 30.64 -5.32 -14.23
CA SER A 15 29.24 -5.32 -13.79
C SER A 15 29.04 -4.43 -12.56
N LEU A 16 29.99 -4.47 -11.61
CA LEU A 16 30.00 -3.56 -10.47
C LEU A 16 30.21 -2.10 -10.88
N ALA A 17 31.09 -1.81 -11.84
CA ALA A 17 31.28 -0.46 -12.35
C ALA A 17 30.01 0.09 -13.04
N ILE A 18 29.31 -0.75 -13.82
CA ILE A 18 28.03 -0.41 -14.45
C ILE A 18 26.94 -0.20 -13.38
N ALA A 19 26.89 -1.02 -12.34
CA ALA A 19 25.96 -0.87 -11.23
C ALA A 19 26.19 0.45 -10.45
N ILE A 20 27.44 0.83 -10.21
CA ILE A 20 27.81 2.12 -9.61
C ILE A 20 27.39 3.28 -10.52
N GLN A 21 27.63 3.18 -11.82
CA GLN A 21 27.18 4.19 -12.79
C GLN A 21 25.65 4.31 -12.83
N ALA A 22 24.93 3.19 -12.77
CA ALA A 22 23.46 3.16 -12.67
C ALA A 22 22.98 3.83 -11.37
N ALA A 23 23.64 3.58 -10.23
CA ALA A 23 23.30 4.22 -8.96
C ALA A 23 23.53 5.75 -9.00
N ILE A 24 24.62 6.22 -9.61
CA ILE A 24 24.94 7.64 -9.76
C ILE A 24 23.96 8.34 -10.72
N SER A 25 23.60 7.70 -11.83
CA SER A 25 22.68 8.25 -12.83
C SER A 25 21.19 8.04 -12.50
N ALA A 26 20.88 7.24 -11.49
CA ALA A 26 19.52 6.89 -11.09
C ALA A 26 18.56 8.08 -10.89
N PRO A 27 18.95 9.24 -10.32
CA PRO A 27 18.07 10.40 -10.17
C PRO A 27 17.69 11.06 -11.51
N CYS A 28 18.49 10.87 -12.56
CA CYS A 28 18.35 11.55 -13.85
C CYS A 28 17.80 10.65 -14.96
N ARG A 29 17.46 9.38 -14.68
CA ARG A 29 17.09 8.38 -15.70
C ARG A 29 15.68 8.53 -16.29
N GLY A 30 14.78 9.26 -15.62
CA GLY A 30 13.37 9.32 -16.00
C GLY A 30 12.70 7.95 -15.98
N GLN A 31 12.02 7.57 -17.07
CA GLN A 31 11.40 6.25 -17.24
C GLN A 31 12.38 5.16 -17.73
N LYS A 32 13.64 5.49 -18.05
CA LYS A 32 14.63 4.48 -18.46
C LYS A 32 15.09 3.64 -17.27
N GLY A 33 15.37 2.36 -17.51
CA GLY A 33 15.71 1.45 -16.44
C GLY A 33 14.55 1.15 -15.49
N GLY A 34 14.86 0.39 -14.44
CA GLY A 34 13.86 -0.22 -13.55
C GLY A 34 12.95 0.75 -12.78
N ALA A 35 11.79 0.20 -12.38
CA ALA A 35 10.73 0.88 -11.64
C ALA A 35 11.25 1.64 -10.41
N THR A 36 12.08 1.00 -9.58
CA THR A 36 12.73 1.63 -8.42
C THR A 36 14.24 1.78 -8.65
N THR A 37 14.88 2.71 -7.94
CA THR A 37 16.34 2.89 -8.02
C THR A 37 17.09 1.62 -7.62
N TYR A 38 16.59 0.87 -6.63
CA TYR A 38 17.16 -0.41 -6.24
C TYR A 38 17.07 -1.45 -7.37
N LYS A 39 15.86 -1.66 -7.93
CA LYS A 39 15.66 -2.59 -9.06
C LYS A 39 16.50 -2.19 -10.28
N HIS A 40 16.61 -0.90 -10.59
CA HIS A 40 17.48 -0.41 -11.68
C HIS A 40 18.96 -0.78 -11.49
N VAL A 41 19.51 -0.65 -10.28
CA VAL A 41 20.91 -0.99 -9.99
C VAL A 41 21.14 -2.50 -10.06
N VAL A 42 20.26 -3.31 -9.44
CA VAL A 42 20.34 -4.77 -9.45
C VAL A 42 20.23 -5.34 -10.86
N MET A 43 19.31 -4.83 -11.68
CA MET A 43 19.19 -5.24 -13.08
C MET A 43 20.38 -4.81 -13.92
N SER A 44 20.89 -3.59 -13.73
CA SER A 44 22.07 -3.11 -14.47
C SER A 44 23.31 -3.94 -14.16
N PHE A 45 23.47 -4.39 -12.90
CA PHE A 45 24.51 -5.36 -12.52
C PHE A 45 24.31 -6.71 -13.22
N THR A 46 23.10 -7.28 -13.13
CA THR A 46 22.80 -8.65 -13.58
C THR A 46 22.86 -8.77 -15.10
N ARG A 47 22.28 -7.80 -15.82
CA ARG A 47 22.36 -7.68 -17.28
C ARG A 47 23.81 -7.56 -17.74
N ALA A 48 24.60 -6.70 -17.09
CA ALA A 48 26.02 -6.57 -17.40
C ALA A 48 26.82 -7.86 -17.13
N LEU A 49 26.47 -8.60 -16.07
CA LEU A 49 27.12 -9.87 -15.74
C LEU A 49 26.86 -10.92 -16.82
N PHE A 50 25.59 -11.10 -17.23
CA PHE A 50 25.24 -12.05 -18.30
C PHE A 50 25.80 -11.64 -19.67
N GLU A 51 25.95 -10.35 -19.96
CA GLU A 51 26.56 -9.88 -21.21
C GLU A 51 28.09 -10.01 -21.27
N ASN A 52 28.77 -10.04 -20.11
CA ASN A 52 30.23 -10.03 -20.02
C ASN A 52 30.86 -11.36 -19.55
N ALA A 53 30.09 -12.25 -18.92
CA ALA A 53 30.55 -13.57 -18.50
C ALA A 53 30.19 -14.64 -19.54
N SER A 54 31.09 -15.58 -19.82
CA SER A 54 30.76 -16.77 -20.62
C SER A 54 29.95 -17.78 -19.79
N MET A 55 29.28 -18.72 -20.45
CA MET A 55 28.52 -19.76 -19.76
C MET A 55 29.39 -20.60 -18.82
N GLU A 56 30.62 -20.94 -19.25
CA GLU A 56 31.58 -21.69 -18.44
C GLU A 56 32.06 -20.88 -17.22
N GLN A 57 32.09 -19.55 -17.33
CA GLN A 57 32.41 -18.65 -16.20
C GLN A 57 31.25 -18.57 -15.20
N LEU A 58 30.00 -18.51 -15.68
CA LEU A 58 28.82 -18.56 -14.82
C LEU A 58 28.70 -19.92 -14.12
N GLN A 59 28.83 -21.03 -14.86
CA GLN A 59 28.79 -22.40 -14.30
C GLN A 59 29.98 -22.75 -13.40
N LEU A 60 31.08 -21.97 -13.43
CA LEU A 60 32.17 -22.12 -12.46
C LEU A 60 31.74 -21.73 -11.04
N VAL A 61 30.82 -20.76 -10.91
CA VAL A 61 30.23 -20.33 -9.63
C VAL A 61 28.90 -21.01 -9.36
N LEU A 62 28.12 -21.26 -10.41
CA LEU A 62 26.80 -21.88 -10.38
C LEU A 62 26.77 -23.23 -11.11
N PRO A 63 27.57 -24.23 -10.68
CA PRO A 63 27.52 -25.57 -11.28
C PRO A 63 26.19 -26.25 -10.96
N SER A 64 25.79 -27.27 -11.74
CA SER A 64 24.52 -28.00 -11.56
C SER A 64 24.24 -28.46 -10.12
N THR A 65 25.28 -28.84 -9.36
CA THR A 65 25.18 -29.22 -7.93
C THR A 65 24.61 -28.12 -7.01
N VAL A 66 24.56 -26.86 -7.46
CA VAL A 66 23.93 -25.75 -6.72
C VAL A 66 22.43 -25.98 -6.56
N ALA A 67 21.74 -26.60 -7.53
CA ALA A 67 20.30 -26.87 -7.40
C ALA A 67 20.00 -27.73 -6.16
N GLN A 68 20.76 -28.83 -5.98
CA GLN A 68 20.61 -29.70 -4.81
C GLN A 68 21.07 -29.02 -3.52
N LYS A 69 22.18 -28.28 -3.52
CA LYS A 69 22.67 -27.56 -2.32
C LYS A 69 21.69 -26.48 -1.86
N SER A 70 21.10 -25.75 -2.80
CA SER A 70 20.07 -24.73 -2.52
C SER A 70 18.82 -25.38 -1.93
N TYR A 71 18.37 -26.50 -2.51
CA TYR A 71 17.27 -27.30 -1.97
C TYR A 71 17.55 -27.80 -0.54
N GLU A 72 18.70 -28.44 -0.31
CA GLU A 72 19.10 -28.95 1.02
C GLU A 72 19.21 -27.82 2.06
N ALA A 73 19.72 -26.65 1.67
CA ALA A 73 19.78 -25.47 2.52
C ALA A 73 18.38 -24.92 2.87
N HIS A 74 17.49 -24.83 1.89
CA HIS A 74 16.10 -24.40 2.06
C HIS A 74 15.31 -25.38 2.97
N MET A 75 15.40 -26.69 2.72
CA MET A 75 14.78 -27.70 3.58
C MET A 75 15.30 -27.65 5.03
N LYS A 76 16.61 -27.39 5.20
CA LYS A 76 17.21 -27.17 6.53
C LYS A 76 16.67 -25.91 7.21
N GLN A 77 16.46 -24.82 6.48
CA GLN A 77 15.82 -23.60 6.99
C GLN A 77 14.39 -23.88 7.46
N GLN A 78 13.63 -24.67 6.69
CA GLN A 78 12.28 -25.12 7.03
C GLN A 78 12.23 -26.29 8.03
N LYS A 79 13.38 -26.70 8.60
CA LYS A 79 13.49 -27.79 9.59
C LYS A 79 12.89 -29.12 9.10
N ALA A 80 12.83 -29.32 7.78
CA ALA A 80 12.26 -30.49 7.13
C ALA A 80 13.38 -31.39 6.53
N PRO A 81 13.20 -32.72 6.48
CA PRO A 81 14.16 -33.60 5.81
C PRO A 81 14.09 -33.41 4.28
N PRO A 82 15.23 -33.29 3.57
CA PRO A 82 15.24 -33.26 2.11
C PRO A 82 14.61 -34.52 1.51
N ASN A 83 13.74 -34.33 0.52
CA ASN A 83 13.04 -35.39 -0.20
C ASN A 83 13.35 -35.27 -1.70
N ILE A 84 14.37 -36.01 -2.13
CA ILE A 84 14.89 -36.00 -3.50
C ILE A 84 14.38 -37.24 -4.23
N LEU A 85 13.65 -37.02 -5.32
CA LEU A 85 13.25 -38.05 -6.27
C LEU A 85 14.37 -38.22 -7.32
N VAL A 86 14.86 -39.44 -7.50
CA VAL A 86 15.77 -39.79 -8.60
C VAL A 86 15.14 -40.93 -9.39
N LEU A 87 14.88 -40.70 -10.67
CA LEU A 87 14.34 -41.71 -11.58
C LEU A 87 15.46 -42.63 -12.10
N SER A 88 15.07 -43.78 -12.66
CA SER A 88 15.97 -44.85 -13.15
C SER A 88 17.03 -44.38 -14.14
N GLU A 89 16.73 -43.35 -14.92
CA GLU A 89 17.55 -42.74 -15.97
C GLU A 89 18.30 -41.48 -15.52
N GLY A 90 18.39 -41.26 -14.20
CA GLY A 90 19.17 -40.19 -13.55
C GLY A 90 18.44 -38.86 -13.41
N THR A 91 17.22 -38.73 -13.94
CA THR A 91 16.40 -37.52 -13.78
C THR A 91 16.15 -37.24 -12.30
N THR A 92 16.54 -36.05 -11.83
CA THR A 92 16.47 -35.66 -10.42
C THR A 92 15.43 -34.56 -10.23
N ALA A 93 14.58 -34.69 -9.22
CA ALA A 93 13.58 -33.71 -8.85
C ALA A 93 13.46 -33.57 -7.33
N PHE A 94 13.00 -32.42 -6.86
CA PHE A 94 12.93 -32.06 -5.44
C PHE A 94 11.49 -31.84 -5.01
N TRP A 95 11.08 -32.46 -3.90
CA TRP A 95 9.77 -32.27 -3.32
C TRP A 95 9.73 -31.08 -2.36
N LEU A 96 8.74 -30.22 -2.53
CA LEU A 96 8.32 -29.21 -1.56
C LEU A 96 6.86 -29.48 -1.17
N GLY A 97 6.48 -29.10 0.05
CA GLY A 97 5.14 -29.38 0.58
C GLY A 97 4.89 -30.87 0.79
N ASN A 98 3.65 -31.32 0.55
CA ASN A 98 3.22 -32.70 0.82
C ASN A 98 3.18 -33.55 -0.47
N PRO A 99 4.06 -34.56 -0.64
CA PRO A 99 4.02 -35.45 -1.81
C PRO A 99 2.71 -36.24 -1.96
N ALA A 100 2.00 -36.48 -0.85
CA ALA A 100 0.71 -37.18 -0.82
C ALA A 100 -0.49 -36.27 -1.13
N ALA A 101 -0.31 -34.96 -1.30
CA ALA A 101 -1.39 -34.03 -1.65
C ALA A 101 -2.07 -34.41 -2.97
N GLU A 102 -3.39 -34.21 -3.08
CA GLU A 102 -4.13 -34.49 -4.31
C GLU A 102 -3.65 -33.59 -5.46
N LYS A 103 -3.56 -32.28 -5.22
CA LYS A 103 -3.04 -31.29 -6.17
C LYS A 103 -1.51 -31.28 -6.21
N LEU A 104 -0.96 -31.24 -7.43
CA LEU A 104 0.47 -31.24 -7.70
C LEU A 104 0.84 -30.11 -8.67
N ILE A 105 1.81 -29.26 -8.30
CA ILE A 105 2.53 -28.42 -9.26
C ILE A 105 3.80 -29.16 -9.68
N ILE A 106 3.99 -29.36 -10.99
CA ILE A 106 5.30 -29.75 -11.53
C ILE A 106 5.98 -28.48 -11.99
N TYR A 107 7.10 -28.13 -11.34
CA TYR A 107 7.81 -26.88 -11.61
C TYR A 107 9.08 -27.11 -12.44
N PHE A 108 9.23 -26.29 -13.47
CA PHE A 108 10.44 -26.19 -14.27
C PHE A 108 11.10 -24.82 -13.98
N PRO A 109 12.32 -24.78 -13.40
CA PRO A 109 13.01 -23.52 -13.13
C PRO A 109 13.51 -22.86 -14.42
N GLY A 110 13.65 -21.55 -14.40
CA GLY A 110 14.30 -20.77 -15.46
C GLY A 110 15.82 -20.88 -15.42
N GLY A 111 16.50 -19.81 -15.86
CA GLY A 111 17.96 -19.79 -16.02
C GLY A 111 18.44 -20.14 -17.43
N GLY A 112 17.58 -20.04 -18.45
CA GLY A 112 17.97 -20.13 -19.86
C GLY A 112 18.47 -21.50 -20.32
N TYR A 113 18.15 -22.58 -19.60
CA TYR A 113 18.80 -23.91 -19.68
C TYR A 113 20.29 -23.96 -19.28
N CYS A 114 20.87 -22.83 -18.89
CA CYS A 114 22.30 -22.66 -18.65
C CYS A 114 22.65 -22.62 -17.16
N LEU A 115 21.72 -22.13 -16.34
CA LEU A 115 21.86 -21.94 -14.90
C LEU A 115 20.98 -22.95 -14.13
N PRO A 116 21.42 -23.45 -12.96
CA PRO A 116 20.62 -24.32 -12.11
C PRO A 116 19.51 -23.54 -11.40
N ALA A 117 18.54 -24.28 -10.82
CA ALA A 117 17.65 -23.71 -9.81
C ALA A 117 18.46 -23.05 -8.68
N LEU A 118 18.19 -21.77 -8.45
CA LEU A 118 18.79 -20.94 -7.40
C LEU A 118 17.89 -20.91 -6.15
N PRO A 119 18.40 -20.52 -4.95
CA PRO A 119 17.61 -20.46 -3.70
C PRO A 119 16.25 -19.77 -3.87
N ASP A 120 16.24 -18.72 -4.69
CA ASP A 120 15.11 -17.83 -4.97
C ASP A 120 13.90 -18.57 -5.57
N HIS A 121 14.13 -19.62 -6.36
CA HIS A 121 13.06 -20.45 -6.93
C HIS A 121 12.35 -21.26 -5.84
N PHE A 122 13.08 -21.70 -4.80
CA PHE A 122 12.50 -22.43 -3.68
C PHE A 122 11.69 -21.49 -2.78
N SER A 123 12.22 -20.29 -2.49
CA SER A 123 11.50 -19.24 -1.76
C SER A 123 10.21 -18.80 -2.50
N TYR A 124 10.30 -18.62 -3.83
CA TYR A 124 9.14 -18.30 -4.67
C TYR A 124 8.07 -19.40 -4.63
N LEU A 125 8.47 -20.66 -4.79
CA LEU A 125 7.55 -21.80 -4.73
C LEU A 125 6.94 -22.01 -3.34
N GLU A 126 7.69 -21.72 -2.28
CA GLU A 126 7.18 -21.74 -0.91
C GLU A 126 6.09 -20.67 -0.72
N ALA A 127 6.39 -19.40 -1.05
CA ALA A 127 5.43 -18.30 -0.96
C ALA A 127 4.16 -18.59 -1.80
N LEU A 128 4.32 -19.07 -3.03
CA LEU A 128 3.20 -19.46 -3.90
C LEU A 128 2.41 -20.63 -3.29
N SER A 129 3.07 -21.60 -2.67
CA SER A 129 2.41 -22.73 -2.01
C SER A 129 1.66 -22.29 -0.74
N GLU A 130 2.15 -21.31 0.00
CA GLU A 130 1.47 -20.75 1.17
C GLU A 130 0.22 -19.97 0.78
N ASP A 131 0.30 -19.14 -0.27
CA ASP A 131 -0.84 -18.39 -0.80
C ASP A 131 -1.94 -19.33 -1.34
N ILE A 132 -1.57 -20.38 -2.08
CA ILE A 132 -2.53 -21.40 -2.56
C ILE A 132 -3.15 -22.22 -1.41
N LYS A 133 -2.41 -22.51 -0.33
CA LYS A 133 -2.93 -23.28 0.83
C LYS A 133 -4.08 -22.57 1.56
N GLN A 134 -4.22 -21.25 1.42
CA GLN A 134 -5.39 -20.52 1.95
C GLN A 134 -6.71 -21.02 1.31
N HIS A 135 -6.63 -21.57 0.09
CA HIS A 135 -7.77 -21.98 -0.73
C HIS A 135 -7.84 -23.49 -1.01
N VAL A 136 -6.75 -24.24 -0.77
CA VAL A 136 -6.63 -25.67 -1.08
C VAL A 136 -6.03 -26.43 0.12
N GLN A 137 -6.71 -27.49 0.58
CA GLN A 137 -6.32 -28.24 1.80
C GLN A 137 -4.88 -28.77 1.80
N SER A 138 -4.35 -29.16 0.64
CA SER A 138 -2.96 -29.64 0.52
C SER A 138 -2.48 -29.51 -0.91
N ILE A 139 -1.23 -29.08 -1.08
CA ILE A 139 -0.54 -29.03 -2.36
C ILE A 139 0.87 -29.59 -2.21
N GLY A 140 1.31 -30.35 -3.21
CA GLY A 140 2.70 -30.77 -3.38
C GLY A 140 3.32 -30.02 -4.56
N VAL A 141 4.61 -29.75 -4.48
CA VAL A 141 5.38 -29.21 -5.62
C VAL A 141 6.55 -30.13 -5.91
N LEU A 142 6.73 -30.49 -7.18
CA LEU A 142 7.84 -31.30 -7.66
C LEU A 142 8.66 -30.47 -8.65
N LEU A 143 9.79 -29.92 -8.18
CA LEU A 143 10.71 -29.14 -9.00
C LEU A 143 11.66 -30.08 -9.75
N LEU A 144 11.68 -30.02 -11.08
CA LEU A 144 12.64 -30.76 -11.90
C LEU A 144 13.99 -30.03 -11.97
N ALA A 145 15.04 -30.67 -11.45
CA ALA A 145 16.42 -30.25 -11.67
C ALA A 145 16.95 -30.86 -12.99
N TYR A 146 16.48 -30.31 -14.12
CA TYR A 146 16.88 -30.77 -15.45
C TYR A 146 18.38 -30.55 -15.72
N GLU A 147 18.94 -31.32 -16.65
CA GLU A 147 20.35 -31.19 -17.03
C GLU A 147 20.59 -29.91 -17.84
N LEU A 148 21.69 -29.23 -17.53
CA LEU A 148 22.03 -27.93 -18.10
C LEU A 148 22.85 -28.06 -19.39
N THR A 149 22.73 -27.04 -20.24
CA THR A 149 23.58 -26.86 -21.42
C THR A 149 24.94 -26.30 -20.99
N PRO A 150 26.07 -26.64 -21.66
CA PRO A 150 26.16 -27.45 -22.87
C PRO A 150 26.23 -28.96 -22.62
N GLN A 151 26.23 -29.42 -21.37
CA GLN A 151 26.44 -30.83 -21.01
C GLN A 151 25.28 -31.73 -21.50
N ALA A 152 24.06 -31.22 -21.42
CA ALA A 152 22.87 -31.76 -22.08
C ALA A 152 22.28 -30.70 -23.02
N ARG A 153 21.82 -31.11 -24.20
CA ARG A 153 21.21 -30.22 -25.20
C ARG A 153 19.78 -30.66 -25.51
N TRP A 154 19.04 -29.78 -26.18
CA TRP A 154 17.70 -30.11 -26.67
C TRP A 154 17.70 -31.41 -27.51
N PRO A 155 16.76 -32.36 -27.29
CA PRO A 155 15.57 -32.32 -26.42
C PRO A 155 15.73 -33.07 -25.07
N ARG A 156 16.94 -33.22 -24.50
CA ARG A 156 17.14 -33.93 -23.22
C ARG A 156 16.31 -33.37 -22.07
N GLN A 157 16.16 -32.05 -21.99
CA GLN A 157 15.34 -31.40 -20.96
C GLN A 157 13.85 -31.75 -21.12
N LEU A 158 13.35 -31.86 -22.35
CA LEU A 158 11.98 -32.30 -22.65
C LEU A 158 11.77 -33.78 -22.29
N GLN A 159 12.73 -34.66 -22.60
CA GLN A 159 12.72 -36.05 -22.14
C GLN A 159 12.58 -36.13 -20.60
N GLN A 160 13.35 -35.33 -19.85
CA GLN A 160 13.29 -35.32 -18.39
C GLN A 160 11.96 -34.78 -17.85
N ALA A 161 11.41 -33.73 -18.47
CA ALA A 161 10.11 -33.17 -18.08
C ALA A 161 8.96 -34.15 -18.33
N VAL A 162 8.97 -34.85 -19.47
CA VAL A 162 7.99 -35.90 -19.79
C VAL A 162 8.15 -37.10 -18.83
N ALA A 163 9.38 -37.50 -18.48
CA ALA A 163 9.63 -38.57 -17.52
C ALA A 163 9.08 -38.26 -16.11
N ILE A 164 9.22 -37.02 -15.63
CA ILE A 164 8.64 -36.57 -14.36
C ILE A 164 7.11 -36.57 -14.40
N LEU A 165 6.49 -36.06 -15.47
CA LEU A 165 5.03 -36.07 -15.63
C LEU A 165 4.49 -37.51 -15.71
N GLN A 166 5.14 -38.37 -16.49
CA GLN A 166 4.81 -39.79 -16.59
C GLN A 166 4.94 -40.49 -15.24
N HIS A 167 6.00 -40.21 -14.47
CA HIS A 167 6.17 -40.77 -13.12
C HIS A 167 5.07 -40.30 -12.16
N ALA A 168 4.70 -39.02 -12.18
CA ALA A 168 3.64 -38.48 -11.35
C ALA A 168 2.29 -39.17 -11.60
N ILE A 169 1.95 -39.44 -12.86
CA ILE A 169 0.69 -40.09 -13.24
C ILE A 169 0.77 -41.61 -13.00
N GLN A 170 1.76 -42.30 -13.59
CA GLN A 170 1.79 -43.76 -13.62
C GLN A 170 2.36 -44.40 -12.34
N THR A 171 3.27 -43.73 -11.63
CA THR A 171 3.90 -44.27 -10.41
C THR A 171 3.27 -43.72 -9.14
N LEU A 172 3.00 -42.40 -9.10
CA LEU A 172 2.43 -41.74 -7.92
C LEU A 172 0.89 -41.67 -7.94
N GLY A 173 0.25 -42.11 -9.02
CA GLY A 173 -1.21 -42.19 -9.14
C GLY A 173 -1.91 -40.84 -9.17
N LYS A 174 -1.23 -39.75 -9.53
CA LYS A 174 -1.86 -38.42 -9.68
C LYS A 174 -2.74 -38.41 -10.94
N ARG A 175 -3.98 -37.95 -10.81
CA ARG A 175 -4.83 -37.71 -11.98
C ARG A 175 -4.28 -36.52 -12.79
N PRO A 176 -4.21 -36.56 -14.12
CA PRO A 176 -3.81 -35.41 -14.92
C PRO A 176 -4.59 -34.12 -14.57
N SER A 177 -5.89 -34.20 -14.26
CA SER A 177 -6.71 -33.05 -13.85
C SER A 177 -6.27 -32.35 -12.55
N ASP A 178 -5.42 -32.99 -11.75
CA ASP A 178 -4.87 -32.46 -10.50
C ASP A 178 -3.44 -31.92 -10.63
N ILE A 179 -2.85 -32.05 -11.82
CA ILE A 179 -1.49 -31.59 -12.13
C ILE A 179 -1.56 -30.23 -12.84
N VAL A 180 -0.84 -29.25 -12.29
CA VAL A 180 -0.56 -27.97 -12.95
C VAL A 180 0.91 -27.94 -13.37
N LEU A 181 1.18 -27.65 -14.64
CA LEU A 181 2.55 -27.36 -15.08
C LEU A 181 2.87 -25.91 -14.77
N HIS A 182 4.03 -25.65 -14.17
CA HIS A 182 4.47 -24.30 -13.89
C HIS A 182 5.95 -24.14 -14.22
N GLY A 183 6.35 -22.94 -14.58
CA GLY A 183 7.75 -22.59 -14.71
C GLY A 183 7.92 -21.12 -15.03
N ASP A 184 9.18 -20.69 -15.03
CA ASP A 184 9.61 -19.35 -15.38
C ASP A 184 10.63 -19.39 -16.53
N SER A 185 10.65 -18.39 -17.42
CA SER A 185 11.66 -18.26 -18.49
C SER A 185 11.78 -19.53 -19.37
N ALA A 186 12.97 -20.17 -19.38
CA ALA A 186 13.23 -21.46 -20.02
C ALA A 186 12.41 -22.63 -19.45
N GLY A 187 12.02 -22.58 -18.17
CA GLY A 187 11.14 -23.56 -17.56
C GLY A 187 9.68 -23.42 -18.03
N ALA A 188 9.20 -22.19 -18.21
CA ALA A 188 7.90 -21.94 -18.83
C ALA A 188 7.87 -22.38 -20.31
N HIS A 189 8.98 -22.16 -21.04
CA HIS A 189 9.18 -22.77 -22.37
C HIS A 189 9.12 -24.31 -22.31
N LEU A 190 9.77 -24.93 -21.31
CA LEU A 190 9.74 -26.38 -21.13
C LEU A 190 8.32 -26.92 -20.90
N ALA A 191 7.48 -26.21 -20.13
CA ALA A 191 6.07 -26.55 -19.95
C ALA A 191 5.29 -26.52 -21.28
N LEU A 192 5.49 -25.49 -22.12
CA LEU A 192 4.88 -25.42 -23.46
C LEU A 192 5.34 -26.56 -24.37
N ALA A 193 6.60 -26.95 -24.29
CA ALA A 193 7.13 -28.05 -25.07
C ALA A 193 6.59 -29.41 -24.60
N VAL A 194 6.38 -29.60 -23.28
CA VAL A 194 5.67 -30.79 -22.75
C VAL A 194 4.25 -30.84 -23.29
N LEU A 195 3.48 -29.75 -23.19
CA LEU A 195 2.12 -29.70 -23.74
C LEU A 195 2.11 -30.00 -25.25
N SER A 196 3.04 -29.40 -25.99
CA SER A 196 3.20 -29.63 -27.43
C SER A 196 3.54 -31.09 -27.75
N HIS A 197 4.36 -31.76 -26.93
CA HIS A 197 4.68 -33.18 -27.08
C HIS A 197 3.50 -34.10 -26.78
N LEU A 198 2.66 -33.76 -25.77
CA LEU A 198 1.47 -34.56 -25.46
C LEU A 198 0.42 -34.49 -26.57
N ALA A 199 0.27 -33.34 -27.23
CA ALA A 199 -0.61 -33.16 -28.40
C ALA A 199 0.00 -33.74 -29.69
N HIS A 200 1.27 -33.42 -29.94
CA HIS A 200 2.02 -33.75 -31.15
C HIS A 200 3.32 -34.47 -30.74
N PRO A 201 3.35 -35.80 -30.65
CA PRO A 201 4.53 -36.53 -30.16
C PRO A 201 5.82 -36.17 -30.90
N HIS A 202 6.81 -35.66 -30.14
CA HIS A 202 8.10 -35.19 -30.66
C HIS A 202 8.80 -36.28 -31.50
N PRO A 203 9.45 -35.94 -32.63
CA PRO A 203 10.00 -36.93 -33.56
C PRO A 203 11.19 -37.72 -32.99
N GLU A 204 12.00 -37.12 -32.11
CA GLU A 204 13.14 -37.78 -31.49
C GLU A 204 12.72 -38.90 -30.52
N VAL A 205 13.17 -40.13 -30.80
CA VAL A 205 12.85 -41.35 -30.04
C VAL A 205 13.29 -41.28 -28.57
N MET A 206 14.23 -40.40 -28.22
CA MET A 206 14.66 -40.22 -26.83
C MET A 206 13.56 -39.61 -25.94
N VAL A 207 12.63 -38.84 -26.50
CA VAL A 207 11.51 -38.28 -25.74
C VAL A 207 10.41 -39.35 -25.63
N PRO A 208 10.08 -39.85 -24.42
CA PRO A 208 9.13 -40.94 -24.28
C PRO A 208 7.77 -40.56 -24.84
N ARG A 209 7.20 -41.39 -25.72
CA ARG A 209 5.80 -41.19 -26.14
C ARG A 209 4.90 -41.41 -24.95
N PHE A 210 4.25 -40.34 -24.52
CA PHE A 210 3.36 -40.33 -23.38
C PHE A 210 2.10 -39.54 -23.76
N SER A 211 0.94 -40.08 -23.43
CA SER A 211 -0.37 -39.46 -23.63
C SER A 211 -1.09 -39.43 -22.29
N VAL A 212 -1.92 -38.41 -22.10
CA VAL A 212 -2.78 -38.28 -20.92
C VAL A 212 -4.22 -38.59 -21.33
N ASP A 213 -4.94 -39.34 -20.50
CA ASP A 213 -6.31 -39.77 -20.78
C ASP A 213 -7.35 -38.65 -20.53
N GLU A 214 -6.94 -37.59 -19.84
CA GLU A 214 -7.70 -36.36 -19.60
C GLU A 214 -6.75 -35.13 -19.62
N PRO A 215 -7.26 -33.91 -19.85
CA PRO A 215 -6.44 -32.69 -19.84
C PRO A 215 -5.78 -32.42 -18.48
N LEU A 216 -4.58 -31.83 -18.51
CA LEU A 216 -3.93 -31.32 -17.32
C LEU A 216 -4.74 -30.21 -16.66
N GLY A 217 -4.71 -30.14 -15.33
CA GLY A 217 -5.48 -29.18 -14.51
C GLY A 217 -5.16 -27.71 -14.77
N GLY A 218 -4.03 -27.40 -15.41
CA GLY A 218 -3.70 -26.10 -15.96
C GLY A 218 -2.21 -25.97 -16.31
N ALA A 219 -1.82 -24.84 -16.90
CA ALA A 219 -0.43 -24.43 -16.96
C ALA A 219 -0.24 -22.92 -16.67
N MET A 220 0.75 -22.61 -15.85
CA MET A 220 1.10 -21.25 -15.42
C MET A 220 2.51 -20.91 -15.92
N LEU A 221 2.61 -19.94 -16.84
CA LEU A 221 3.83 -19.63 -17.57
C LEU A 221 4.29 -18.22 -17.21
N LEU A 222 5.39 -18.09 -16.46
CA LEU A 222 5.97 -16.79 -16.13
C LEU A 222 7.08 -16.45 -17.14
N SER A 223 6.95 -15.32 -17.83
CA SER A 223 7.93 -14.76 -18.77
C SER A 223 8.47 -15.79 -19.80
N PRO A 224 7.62 -16.59 -20.48
CA PRO A 224 8.09 -17.76 -21.23
C PRO A 224 9.04 -17.40 -22.37
N TRP A 225 10.17 -18.11 -22.45
CA TRP A 225 11.16 -17.87 -23.49
C TRP A 225 10.75 -18.56 -24.82
N VAL A 226 9.96 -17.87 -25.63
CA VAL A 226 9.24 -18.46 -26.78
C VAL A 226 9.88 -18.20 -28.15
N ASP A 227 10.87 -17.32 -28.22
CA ASP A 227 11.55 -16.90 -29.45
C ASP A 227 13.04 -16.58 -29.18
N PHE A 228 13.87 -16.77 -30.20
CA PHE A 228 15.32 -16.50 -30.22
C PHE A 228 15.71 -15.30 -31.09
N GLY A 229 14.72 -14.66 -31.74
CA GLY A 229 14.87 -13.38 -32.43
C GLY A 229 15.32 -12.23 -31.50
N THR A 230 15.92 -11.20 -32.09
CA THR A 230 16.50 -10.05 -31.35
C THR A 230 16.03 -8.70 -31.87
N ASP A 231 15.04 -8.70 -32.76
CA ASP A 231 14.58 -7.59 -33.60
C ASP A 231 13.12 -7.18 -33.34
N HIS A 232 12.47 -7.80 -32.35
CA HIS A 232 11.17 -7.35 -31.81
C HIS A 232 11.27 -5.93 -31.24
N ALA A 233 10.17 -5.17 -31.30
CA ALA A 233 10.16 -3.80 -30.78
C ALA A 233 10.49 -3.76 -29.28
N SER A 234 9.90 -4.67 -28.49
CA SER A 234 10.25 -4.85 -27.07
C SER A 234 11.73 -5.14 -26.84
N SER A 235 12.39 -5.90 -27.72
CA SER A 235 13.83 -6.20 -27.61
C SER A 235 14.72 -4.97 -27.81
N ILE A 236 14.22 -3.93 -28.48
CA ILE A 236 14.92 -2.65 -28.69
C ILE A 236 14.52 -1.64 -27.62
N GLU A 237 13.22 -1.47 -27.36
CA GLU A 237 12.66 -0.46 -26.47
C GLU A 237 12.88 -0.75 -24.98
N ASN A 238 12.99 -2.02 -24.60
CA ASN A 238 13.20 -2.45 -23.21
C ASN A 238 14.66 -2.86 -22.92
N ALA A 239 15.58 -2.69 -23.87
CA ALA A 239 16.98 -3.13 -23.76
C ALA A 239 17.75 -2.52 -22.56
N ASP A 240 17.37 -1.32 -22.10
CA ASP A 240 17.93 -0.69 -20.90
C ASP A 240 17.10 -0.90 -19.62
N LYS A 241 15.89 -1.48 -19.74
CA LYS A 241 14.92 -1.67 -18.66
C LYS A 241 14.98 -3.07 -18.03
N ASP A 242 15.14 -4.12 -18.83
CA ASP A 242 15.06 -5.53 -18.41
C ASP A 242 16.34 -6.05 -17.72
N VAL A 243 16.25 -7.13 -16.94
CA VAL A 243 17.39 -7.83 -16.31
C VAL A 243 18.21 -8.66 -17.31
N ILE A 244 17.61 -9.06 -18.44
CA ILE A 244 18.25 -9.80 -19.53
C ILE A 244 18.24 -8.99 -20.82
N SER A 245 19.16 -9.28 -21.74
CA SER A 245 19.17 -8.65 -23.07
C SER A 245 18.99 -9.67 -24.18
N ALA A 246 18.40 -9.23 -25.31
CA ALA A 246 18.16 -10.08 -26.48
C ALA A 246 19.46 -10.75 -27.00
N LYS A 247 20.61 -10.06 -26.87
CA LYS A 247 21.93 -10.62 -27.17
C LYS A 247 22.29 -11.81 -26.28
N THR A 248 22.01 -11.74 -24.98
CA THR A 248 22.25 -12.82 -24.02
C THR A 248 21.37 -14.03 -24.36
N LEU A 249 20.07 -13.79 -24.58
CA LEU A 249 19.12 -14.85 -24.99
C LEU A 249 19.58 -15.53 -26.29
N HIS A 250 19.94 -14.77 -27.32
CA HIS A 250 20.44 -15.31 -28.57
C HIS A 250 21.70 -16.17 -28.40
N ASN A 251 22.68 -15.71 -27.60
CA ASN A 251 23.88 -16.49 -27.30
C ASN A 251 23.56 -17.81 -26.57
N TRP A 252 22.61 -17.79 -25.63
CA TRP A 252 22.18 -18.99 -24.92
C TRP A 252 21.41 -19.95 -25.84
N ALA A 253 20.58 -19.44 -26.76
CA ALA A 253 19.87 -20.26 -27.75
C ALA A 253 20.83 -21.07 -28.63
N GLN A 254 21.93 -20.45 -29.10
CA GLN A 254 22.95 -21.15 -29.89
C GLN A 254 23.60 -22.32 -29.12
N ILE A 255 23.75 -22.20 -27.80
CA ILE A 255 24.38 -23.23 -26.97
C ILE A 255 23.37 -24.31 -26.54
N PHE A 256 22.11 -23.92 -26.36
CA PHE A 256 20.96 -24.78 -26.08
C PHE A 256 20.62 -25.73 -27.23
N LEU A 257 20.47 -25.17 -28.44
CA LEU A 257 20.19 -25.94 -29.66
C LEU A 257 21.46 -26.63 -30.18
N GLY A 258 22.61 -25.94 -30.17
CA GLY A 258 23.88 -26.44 -30.68
C GLY A 258 23.89 -26.63 -32.20
N GLN A 259 23.38 -27.77 -32.67
CA GLN A 259 23.19 -28.08 -34.09
C GLN A 259 21.74 -28.41 -34.46
N THR A 260 20.85 -28.47 -33.46
CA THR A 260 19.42 -28.75 -33.67
C THR A 260 18.77 -27.53 -34.34
N ALA A 261 17.97 -27.78 -35.37
CA ALA A 261 17.23 -26.73 -36.06
C ALA A 261 16.09 -26.19 -35.19
N GLU A 262 15.72 -24.93 -35.39
CA GLU A 262 14.58 -24.34 -34.71
C GLU A 262 13.26 -24.95 -35.21
N ASP A 263 12.39 -25.35 -34.29
CA ASP A 263 11.10 -25.98 -34.55
C ASP A 263 10.02 -25.51 -33.56
N MET A 264 8.83 -26.12 -33.62
CA MET A 264 7.65 -25.68 -32.87
C MET A 264 7.67 -26.10 -31.38
N TYR A 265 8.58 -26.99 -31.01
CA TYR A 265 8.80 -27.45 -29.63
C TYR A 265 9.89 -26.65 -28.93
N ASN A 266 10.92 -26.23 -29.68
CA ASN A 266 12.05 -25.46 -29.16
C ASN A 266 11.97 -23.95 -29.42
N CYS A 267 11.08 -23.52 -30.32
CA CYS A 267 10.80 -22.10 -30.60
C CYS A 267 9.26 -21.92 -30.78
N PRO A 268 8.47 -21.94 -29.69
CA PRO A 268 7.01 -21.86 -29.72
C PRO A 268 6.43 -20.73 -30.58
N ALA A 269 7.11 -19.58 -30.70
CA ALA A 269 6.66 -18.48 -31.56
C ALA A 269 6.55 -18.88 -33.05
N LYS A 270 7.32 -19.87 -33.51
CA LYS A 270 7.28 -20.40 -34.88
C LYS A 270 6.11 -21.34 -35.16
N ALA A 271 5.43 -21.84 -34.12
CA ALA A 271 4.35 -22.82 -34.25
C ALA A 271 3.33 -22.40 -35.33
N PRO A 272 2.86 -23.31 -36.22
CA PRO A 272 1.90 -22.97 -37.25
C PRO A 272 0.52 -22.66 -36.65
N HIS A 273 -0.35 -22.00 -37.41
CA HIS A 273 -1.74 -21.79 -36.97
C HIS A 273 -2.50 -23.13 -36.93
N GLY A 274 -3.13 -23.40 -35.80
CA GLY A 274 -3.80 -24.66 -35.48
C GLY A 274 -2.96 -25.62 -34.62
N TRP A 275 -1.69 -25.31 -34.33
CA TRP A 275 -0.81 -26.15 -33.49
C TRP A 275 -1.33 -26.28 -32.05
N TRP A 276 -1.98 -25.24 -31.51
CA TRP A 276 -2.34 -25.17 -30.10
C TRP A 276 -3.69 -25.78 -29.76
N ARG A 277 -4.54 -26.08 -30.76
CA ARG A 277 -5.94 -26.49 -30.56
C ARG A 277 -6.12 -27.73 -29.70
N ASP A 278 -5.20 -28.68 -29.86
CA ASP A 278 -5.28 -30.01 -29.26
C ASP A 278 -4.36 -30.16 -28.03
N LEU A 279 -3.86 -29.04 -27.45
CA LEU A 279 -3.08 -29.11 -26.21
C LEU A 279 -3.94 -29.70 -25.07
N PRO A 280 -3.50 -30.77 -24.38
CA PRO A 280 -4.28 -31.40 -23.32
C PRO A 280 -4.12 -30.64 -22.00
N VAL A 281 -4.66 -29.43 -21.95
CA VAL A 281 -4.67 -28.54 -20.77
C VAL A 281 -6.02 -27.83 -20.67
N SER A 282 -6.57 -27.74 -19.45
CA SER A 282 -7.87 -27.09 -19.21
C SER A 282 -7.81 -25.55 -19.33
N ARG A 283 -6.69 -24.96 -18.92
CA ARG A 283 -6.47 -23.51 -18.80
C ARG A 283 -4.99 -23.17 -18.94
N LEU A 284 -4.70 -22.08 -19.65
CA LEU A 284 -3.37 -21.48 -19.76
C LEU A 284 -3.34 -20.08 -19.13
N PHE A 285 -2.32 -19.81 -18.32
CA PHE A 285 -1.99 -18.47 -17.84
C PHE A 285 -0.58 -18.09 -18.31
N VAL A 286 -0.45 -16.89 -18.86
CA VAL A 286 0.81 -16.31 -19.33
C VAL A 286 1.05 -14.99 -18.60
N GLY A 287 2.04 -14.93 -17.72
CA GLY A 287 2.51 -13.70 -17.08
C GLY A 287 3.71 -13.13 -17.81
N VAL A 288 3.77 -11.80 -17.98
CA VAL A 288 4.91 -11.11 -18.60
C VAL A 288 5.02 -9.68 -18.09
N GLY A 289 6.26 -9.23 -17.84
CA GLY A 289 6.56 -7.86 -17.47
C GLY A 289 6.51 -6.91 -18.68
N GLY A 290 5.96 -5.71 -18.49
CA GLY A 290 5.86 -4.67 -19.52
C GLY A 290 7.22 -4.08 -19.93
N ASP A 291 8.24 -4.23 -19.09
CA ASP A 291 9.62 -3.85 -19.37
C ASP A 291 10.49 -5.06 -19.78
N GLU A 292 9.90 -6.19 -20.19
CA GLU A 292 10.64 -7.34 -20.74
C GLU A 292 11.08 -7.16 -22.20
N VAL A 293 12.27 -7.65 -22.56
CA VAL A 293 12.70 -7.75 -23.96
C VAL A 293 11.89 -8.79 -24.75
N LEU A 294 11.31 -9.78 -24.06
CA LEU A 294 10.48 -10.86 -24.60
C LEU A 294 8.98 -10.52 -24.70
N LEU A 295 8.55 -9.31 -24.30
CA LEU A 295 7.14 -8.93 -24.25
C LEU A 295 6.39 -9.17 -25.57
N ASP A 296 6.93 -8.73 -26.70
CA ASP A 296 6.28 -8.88 -28.00
C ASP A 296 6.10 -10.34 -28.46
N PRO A 297 7.13 -11.19 -28.50
CA PRO A 297 6.95 -12.59 -28.92
C PRO A 297 6.04 -13.37 -27.96
N ILE A 298 6.08 -13.10 -26.65
CA ILE A 298 5.14 -13.68 -25.68
C ILE A 298 3.70 -13.26 -25.98
N ARG A 299 3.46 -11.95 -26.18
CA ARG A 299 2.14 -11.39 -26.52
C ARG A 299 1.60 -11.97 -27.83
N GLN A 300 2.42 -12.03 -28.88
CA GLN A 300 2.03 -12.57 -30.20
C GLN A 300 1.65 -14.05 -30.10
N MET A 301 2.43 -14.86 -29.37
CA MET A 301 2.12 -16.27 -29.15
C MET A 301 0.85 -16.45 -28.32
N ALA A 302 0.66 -15.66 -27.25
CA ALA A 302 -0.53 -15.76 -26.40
C ALA A 302 -1.83 -15.37 -27.13
N GLU A 303 -1.81 -14.32 -27.96
CA GLU A 303 -2.97 -13.96 -28.80
C GLU A 303 -3.29 -15.06 -29.82
N LYS A 304 -2.28 -15.72 -30.37
CA LYS A 304 -2.48 -16.89 -31.23
C LYS A 304 -3.11 -18.06 -30.47
N MET A 305 -2.64 -18.35 -29.25
CA MET A 305 -3.23 -19.39 -28.40
C MET A 305 -4.68 -19.09 -28.02
N LYS A 306 -5.05 -17.83 -27.73
CA LYS A 306 -6.44 -17.41 -27.48
C LYS A 306 -7.38 -17.69 -28.67
N GLY A 307 -6.87 -17.68 -29.90
CA GLY A 307 -7.65 -18.04 -31.10
C GLY A 307 -7.81 -19.54 -31.33
N GLU A 308 -7.09 -20.37 -30.57
CA GLU A 308 -6.99 -21.82 -30.78
C GLU A 308 -7.42 -22.65 -29.55
N LEU A 309 -7.35 -22.10 -28.34
CA LEU A 309 -7.69 -22.74 -27.06
C LEU A 309 -8.82 -22.00 -26.31
N PRO A 310 -9.63 -22.72 -25.51
CA PRO A 310 -10.85 -22.16 -24.91
C PRO A 310 -10.63 -21.26 -23.69
N ASP A 311 -9.56 -21.45 -22.90
CA ASP A 311 -9.28 -20.65 -21.70
C ASP A 311 -7.79 -20.28 -21.64
N VAL A 312 -7.43 -19.14 -22.24
CA VAL A 312 -6.09 -18.56 -22.24
C VAL A 312 -6.16 -17.14 -21.69
N SER A 313 -5.46 -16.92 -20.57
CA SER A 313 -5.31 -15.62 -19.92
C SER A 313 -3.87 -15.12 -20.07
N ILE A 314 -3.72 -13.81 -20.32
CA ILE A 314 -2.44 -13.12 -20.32
C ILE A 314 -2.49 -11.97 -19.31
N SER A 315 -1.46 -11.87 -18.49
CA SER A 315 -1.18 -10.78 -17.56
C SER A 315 0.04 -10.04 -18.07
N ILE A 316 -0.11 -8.74 -18.38
CA ILE A 316 1.00 -7.84 -18.73
C ILE A 316 1.07 -6.77 -17.65
N ILE A 317 2.08 -6.82 -16.78
CA ILE A 317 2.23 -5.84 -15.70
C ILE A 317 3.19 -4.72 -16.12
N PRO A 318 2.74 -3.46 -16.19
CA PRO A 318 3.62 -2.34 -16.52
C PRO A 318 4.80 -2.23 -15.56
N ARG A 319 5.99 -1.92 -16.10
CA ARG A 319 7.24 -1.67 -15.35
C ARG A 319 7.85 -2.86 -14.62
N GLU A 320 7.26 -4.05 -14.68
CA GLU A 320 7.92 -5.28 -14.24
C GLU A 320 8.87 -5.83 -15.33
N PHE A 321 9.97 -6.47 -14.91
CA PHE A 321 11.02 -7.08 -15.74
C PHE A 321 10.96 -8.62 -15.76
N HIS A 322 11.86 -9.25 -16.52
CA HIS A 322 11.85 -10.71 -16.74
C HIS A 322 11.98 -11.48 -15.42
N VAL A 323 11.00 -12.37 -15.16
CA VAL A 323 10.88 -13.20 -13.95
C VAL A 323 10.98 -12.42 -12.62
N GLU A 324 10.48 -11.17 -12.60
CA GLU A 324 10.47 -10.32 -11.41
C GLU A 324 9.88 -10.99 -10.14
N PRO A 325 8.78 -11.77 -10.18
CA PRO A 325 8.28 -12.51 -9.02
C PRO A 325 9.28 -13.45 -8.34
N VAL A 326 10.16 -14.10 -9.10
CA VAL A 326 11.22 -14.97 -8.56
C VAL A 326 12.36 -14.11 -8.01
N THR A 327 12.67 -13.02 -8.70
CA THR A 327 13.75 -12.09 -8.33
C THR A 327 13.42 -11.29 -7.06
N ASP A 328 12.17 -10.88 -6.86
CA ASP A 328 11.74 -10.16 -5.65
C ASP A 328 11.86 -11.04 -4.39
N CYS A 329 11.59 -12.34 -4.51
CA CYS A 329 11.83 -13.30 -3.44
C CYS A 329 13.33 -13.40 -3.08
N ALA A 330 14.23 -13.34 -4.07
CA ALA A 330 15.69 -13.29 -3.84
C ALA A 330 16.12 -12.07 -3.01
N LEU A 331 15.45 -10.94 -3.23
CA LEU A 331 15.79 -9.63 -2.70
C LEU A 331 15.02 -9.30 -1.39
N ASN A 332 14.20 -10.23 -0.89
CA ASN A 332 13.23 -10.01 0.20
C ASN A 332 12.31 -8.79 -0.04
N ILE A 333 11.94 -8.56 -1.30
CA ILE A 333 10.97 -7.54 -1.69
C ILE A 333 9.56 -8.15 -1.60
N PRO A 334 8.54 -7.44 -1.05
CA PRO A 334 7.16 -7.93 -1.02
C PRO A 334 6.66 -8.31 -2.43
N PRO A 335 5.86 -9.39 -2.57
CA PRO A 335 5.50 -9.91 -3.89
C PRO A 335 4.81 -8.87 -4.81
N GLY A 336 5.37 -8.74 -6.02
CA GLY A 336 4.86 -7.85 -7.08
C GLY A 336 3.47 -8.23 -7.62
N LEU A 337 2.95 -7.44 -8.55
CA LEU A 337 1.61 -7.66 -9.10
C LEU A 337 1.55 -8.93 -9.94
N GLN A 338 2.63 -9.27 -10.66
CA GLN A 338 2.67 -10.50 -11.46
C GLN A 338 2.70 -11.77 -10.60
N PHE A 339 3.22 -11.71 -9.35
CA PHE A 339 3.09 -12.79 -8.38
C PHE A 339 1.63 -13.01 -8.01
N LYS A 340 0.93 -11.93 -7.61
CA LYS A 340 -0.49 -11.98 -7.21
C LYS A 340 -1.38 -12.47 -8.35
N ALA A 341 -1.09 -12.06 -9.59
CA ALA A 341 -1.79 -12.56 -10.78
C ALA A 341 -1.63 -14.09 -10.95
N ILE A 342 -0.42 -14.64 -10.77
CA ILE A 342 -0.17 -16.10 -10.82
C ILE A 342 -0.92 -16.81 -9.68
N ALA A 343 -0.80 -16.31 -8.45
CA ALA A 343 -1.41 -16.91 -7.27
C ALA A 343 -2.95 -16.94 -7.38
N SER A 344 -3.58 -15.83 -7.82
CA SER A 344 -5.02 -15.77 -8.07
C SER A 344 -5.48 -16.70 -9.20
N CYS A 345 -4.63 -17.00 -10.19
CA CYS A 345 -4.94 -17.96 -11.24
C CYS A 345 -4.91 -19.42 -10.75
N ALA A 346 -4.00 -19.74 -9.83
CA ALA A 346 -3.96 -21.03 -9.15
C ALA A 346 -5.19 -21.26 -8.24
N GLN A 347 -5.90 -20.19 -7.84
CA GLN A 347 -7.09 -20.22 -7.00
C GLN A 347 -8.38 -20.24 -7.83
N SER A 348 -8.99 -21.42 -7.97
CA SER A 348 -10.36 -21.52 -8.47
C SER A 348 -11.36 -21.25 -7.35
N CYS A 349 -12.20 -20.21 -7.49
CA CYS A 349 -13.21 -19.89 -6.47
C CYS A 349 -14.21 -21.04 -6.29
N ARG A 350 -14.66 -21.27 -5.05
CA ARG A 350 -15.51 -22.43 -4.69
C ARG A 350 -16.83 -22.44 -5.49
N GLU A 351 -17.48 -21.29 -5.63
CA GLU A 351 -18.65 -21.08 -6.49
C GLU A 351 -18.38 -21.34 -7.98
N CYS A 352 -17.19 -20.98 -8.46
CA CYS A 352 -16.77 -21.15 -9.85
C CYS A 352 -16.61 -22.64 -10.18
N LEU A 353 -15.89 -23.35 -9.30
CA LEU A 353 -15.70 -24.80 -9.33
C LEU A 353 -17.03 -25.55 -9.26
N ALA A 354 -17.92 -25.14 -8.33
CA ALA A 354 -19.25 -25.74 -8.16
C ALA A 354 -20.21 -25.53 -9.34
N ARG A 355 -19.96 -24.50 -10.17
CA ARG A 355 -20.78 -24.19 -11.36
C ARG A 355 -20.17 -24.69 -12.67
N GLY A 356 -18.97 -25.28 -12.64
CA GLY A 356 -18.24 -25.66 -13.86
C GLY A 356 -17.87 -24.46 -14.74
N LEU A 357 -17.69 -23.28 -14.14
CA LEU A 357 -17.41 -22.04 -14.85
C LEU A 357 -15.96 -21.58 -14.63
N PRO A 358 -15.29 -21.01 -15.65
CA PRO A 358 -13.93 -20.51 -15.51
C PRO A 358 -13.88 -19.39 -14.47
N CYS A 359 -13.12 -19.60 -13.40
CA CYS A 359 -12.85 -18.58 -12.39
C CYS A 359 -12.11 -17.39 -13.03
N ARG A 360 -12.61 -16.18 -12.84
CA ARG A 360 -11.96 -14.92 -13.26
C ARG A 360 -11.95 -13.97 -12.07
N SER A 361 -10.78 -13.44 -11.73
CA SER A 361 -10.65 -12.45 -10.65
C SER A 361 -11.44 -11.18 -10.99
N GLN A 362 -12.11 -10.61 -10.00
CA GLN A 362 -12.82 -9.34 -10.10
C GLN A 362 -12.02 -8.17 -9.51
N GLU A 363 -10.82 -8.41 -8.96
CA GLU A 363 -9.94 -7.37 -8.42
C GLU A 363 -9.13 -6.65 -9.51
N PHE A 364 -9.08 -7.20 -10.72
CA PHE A 364 -8.40 -6.62 -11.86
C PHE A 364 -9.44 -6.17 -12.90
N PRO A 365 -9.29 -4.97 -13.52
CA PRO A 365 -10.12 -4.57 -14.64
C PRO A 365 -10.05 -5.58 -15.78
N GLU A 366 -11.10 -5.69 -16.58
CA GLU A 366 -10.93 -6.25 -17.93
C GLU A 366 -9.83 -5.47 -18.65
N PRO A 367 -8.90 -6.12 -19.38
CA PRO A 367 -7.90 -5.40 -20.15
C PRO A 367 -8.62 -4.44 -21.10
N GLU A 368 -8.39 -3.13 -20.93
CA GLU A 368 -9.12 -2.11 -21.66
C GLU A 368 -8.95 -2.31 -23.17
N ASN A 369 -10.04 -2.75 -23.81
CA ASN A 369 -10.38 -2.65 -25.22
C ASN A 369 -9.25 -2.80 -26.28
N LEU A 370 -9.54 -3.66 -27.25
CA LEU A 370 -8.83 -3.85 -28.54
C LEU A 370 -8.70 -2.60 -29.45
N ARG A 371 -8.91 -1.37 -28.94
CA ARG A 371 -8.97 -0.10 -29.67
C ARG A 371 -7.63 0.63 -29.86
N ASP A 372 -6.56 0.23 -29.18
CA ASP A 372 -5.23 0.80 -29.47
C ASP A 372 -4.64 0.28 -30.78
N SER A 373 -5.09 -0.89 -31.25
CA SER A 373 -4.79 -1.35 -32.63
C SER A 373 -5.36 -0.39 -33.68
N ASP A 374 -6.57 0.14 -33.47
CA ASP A 374 -7.19 1.15 -34.33
C ASP A 374 -6.45 2.50 -34.27
N ARG A 375 -5.92 2.91 -33.11
CA ARG A 375 -5.12 4.15 -32.99
C ARG A 375 -3.76 4.01 -33.66
N THR A 376 -3.12 2.86 -33.56
CA THR A 376 -1.86 2.59 -34.28
C THR A 376 -2.11 2.59 -35.79
N TYR A 377 -3.19 1.96 -36.25
CA TYR A 377 -3.60 1.96 -37.66
C TYR A 377 -4.04 3.35 -38.18
N LEU A 378 -4.67 4.19 -37.34
CA LEU A 378 -4.96 5.59 -37.68
C LEU A 378 -3.69 6.43 -37.76
N ASN A 379 -2.74 6.24 -36.84
CA ASN A 379 -1.47 6.96 -36.84
C ASN A 379 -0.59 6.55 -38.05
N GLU A 380 -0.55 5.26 -38.42
CA GLU A 380 0.11 4.82 -39.66
C GLU A 380 -0.59 5.37 -40.91
N ARG A 381 -1.93 5.50 -40.91
CA ARG A 381 -2.67 6.12 -42.01
C ARG A 381 -2.45 7.63 -42.07
N MET A 382 -2.36 8.33 -40.94
CA MET A 382 -2.02 9.75 -40.88
C MET A 382 -0.58 9.98 -41.34
N ALA A 383 0.39 9.21 -40.85
CA ALA A 383 1.78 9.26 -41.32
C ALA A 383 1.91 8.94 -42.82
N ARG A 384 1.11 8.01 -43.37
CA ARG A 384 1.03 7.78 -44.82
C ARG A 384 0.39 8.94 -45.59
N VAL A 385 -0.63 9.60 -45.03
CA VAL A 385 -1.24 10.80 -45.63
C VAL A 385 -0.28 11.98 -45.59
N GLU A 386 0.42 12.20 -44.49
CA GLU A 386 1.46 13.23 -44.32
C GLU A 386 2.63 12.98 -45.28
N ALA A 387 3.15 11.75 -45.36
CA ALA A 387 4.20 11.39 -46.33
C ALA A 387 3.75 11.45 -47.80
N LEU A 388 2.44 11.34 -48.08
CA LEU A 388 1.85 11.61 -49.41
C LEU A 388 1.69 13.11 -49.66
N LEU A 389 1.32 13.89 -48.64
CA LEU A 389 1.21 15.35 -48.68
C LEU A 389 2.59 15.98 -48.90
N GLU A 390 3.62 15.49 -48.22
CA GLU A 390 5.01 15.92 -48.36
C GLU A 390 5.55 15.60 -49.76
N LYS A 391 5.23 14.41 -50.31
CA LYS A 391 5.54 14.05 -51.71
C LYS A 391 4.74 14.84 -52.76
N LEU A 392 3.61 15.43 -52.39
CA LEU A 392 2.86 16.35 -53.24
C LEU A 392 3.41 17.77 -53.14
N LEU A 393 3.79 18.25 -51.94
CA LEU A 393 4.43 19.54 -51.72
C LEU A 393 5.79 19.63 -52.44
N ILE A 394 6.63 18.59 -52.35
CA ILE A 394 7.89 18.47 -53.10
C ILE A 394 7.66 18.46 -54.64
N ARG A 395 6.43 18.21 -55.11
CA ARG A 395 6.05 18.28 -56.53
C ARG A 395 5.43 19.62 -56.97
N VAL A 396 5.16 20.54 -56.04
CA VAL A 396 4.54 21.85 -56.33
C VAL A 396 5.57 22.98 -56.38
N ASP A 397 6.68 22.90 -55.63
CA ASP A 397 7.75 23.91 -55.68
C ASP A 397 8.66 23.85 -56.94
N GLY A 398 8.34 22.98 -57.90
CA GLY A 398 9.02 22.86 -59.19
C GLY A 398 8.37 23.65 -60.33
N GLY A 399 7.89 24.89 -60.10
CA GLY A 399 6.96 25.55 -61.04
C GLY A 399 6.96 27.08 -61.12
N SER A 400 7.93 27.66 -61.84
CA SER A 400 7.87 28.97 -62.55
C SER A 400 7.82 30.29 -61.75
N ASN A 401 8.85 31.11 -61.96
CA ASN A 401 8.80 32.57 -61.85
C ASN A 401 7.82 33.18 -62.88
N ALA A 402 7.06 34.22 -62.53
CA ALA A 402 7.10 35.54 -63.21
C ALA A 402 6.07 36.59 -62.74
N SER A 403 6.56 37.83 -62.58
CA SER A 403 5.91 39.14 -62.84
C SER A 403 4.74 39.69 -61.97
N ASN A 404 5.08 40.80 -61.28
CA ASN A 404 4.39 42.12 -61.25
C ASN A 404 2.93 42.29 -60.78
N GLY A 405 2.72 43.24 -59.85
CA GLY A 405 1.71 44.29 -60.09
C GLY A 405 0.80 44.80 -58.95
N SER A 406 1.33 45.68 -58.09
CA SER A 406 0.70 46.95 -57.66
C SER A 406 -0.72 47.05 -57.02
N ILE A 407 -0.74 47.73 -55.85
CA ILE A 407 -1.71 48.78 -55.38
C ILE A 407 -3.12 48.37 -54.90
N GLY A 408 -3.57 48.91 -53.74
CA GLY A 408 -4.98 49.33 -53.60
C GLY A 408 -5.72 49.17 -52.25
N SER A 409 -5.38 49.97 -51.23
CA SER A 409 -6.26 50.59 -50.19
C SER A 409 -7.62 50.00 -49.73
N ASN A 410 -7.81 49.96 -48.40
CA ASN A 410 -9.01 50.29 -47.58
C ASN A 410 -10.45 50.04 -48.11
N GLN A 411 -11.28 49.35 -47.31
CA GLN A 411 -12.45 49.97 -46.64
C GLN A 411 -13.08 49.10 -45.54
N GLN A 412 -14.00 49.69 -44.77
CA GLN A 412 -14.45 49.26 -43.43
C GLN A 412 -15.98 49.27 -43.33
N TRP A 413 -16.57 48.17 -42.80
CA TRP A 413 -18.00 47.96 -42.47
C TRP A 413 -19.01 48.13 -43.65
N ASP A 414 -20.16 47.45 -43.73
CA ASP A 414 -21.07 47.09 -42.64
C ASP A 414 -22.10 45.96 -43.00
N SER A 415 -22.62 45.31 -41.96
CA SER A 415 -23.97 44.70 -41.80
C SER A 415 -24.74 43.98 -42.93
N LYS A 416 -25.05 42.68 -42.73
CA LYS A 416 -26.45 42.15 -42.59
C LYS A 416 -26.52 40.65 -42.24
N SER A 417 -27.46 40.31 -41.35
CA SER A 417 -27.85 38.93 -40.94
C SER A 417 -28.94 38.34 -41.86
N PRO A 418 -29.26 37.03 -41.73
CA PRO A 418 -30.29 36.55 -40.80
C PRO A 418 -29.83 35.31 -39.97
N ILE A 419 -30.20 35.06 -38.70
CA ILE A 419 -31.56 34.89 -38.09
C ILE A 419 -32.24 33.62 -38.68
N ASP A 420 -32.60 32.56 -37.94
CA ASP A 420 -32.84 32.41 -36.48
C ASP A 420 -32.79 30.94 -35.97
N TRP A 421 -33.04 30.75 -34.67
CA TRP A 421 -33.46 29.54 -33.92
C TRP A 421 -32.42 28.53 -33.40
N ALA A 422 -31.97 28.77 -32.17
CA ALA A 422 -31.88 27.72 -31.12
C ALA A 422 -32.16 28.37 -29.75
N GLU A 423 -32.98 27.72 -28.92
CA GLU A 423 -33.55 28.32 -27.71
C GLU A 423 -32.55 28.40 -26.53
N THR A 424 -32.65 29.47 -25.75
CA THR A 424 -31.93 29.62 -24.47
C THR A 424 -32.48 28.70 -23.39
N SER A 425 -31.60 27.97 -22.69
CA SER A 425 -31.87 27.40 -21.36
C SER A 425 -30.71 27.74 -20.42
N PRO A 426 -30.96 28.16 -19.16
CA PRO A 426 -29.92 28.61 -18.25
C PRO A 426 -29.36 27.44 -17.41
N GLU A 427 -28.39 26.70 -17.95
CA GLU A 427 -27.64 25.71 -17.16
C GLU A 427 -26.50 26.38 -16.38
N SER A 428 -26.56 26.28 -15.05
CA SER A 428 -25.56 26.81 -14.13
C SER A 428 -24.38 25.85 -13.98
N SER A 429 -23.40 25.94 -14.88
CA SER A 429 -22.12 25.26 -14.76
C SER A 429 -21.36 25.73 -13.50
N PRO A 430 -20.81 24.85 -12.66
CA PRO A 430 -19.87 25.28 -11.62
C PRO A 430 -18.59 25.85 -12.29
N PRO A 431 -18.02 26.96 -11.78
CA PRO A 431 -16.90 27.62 -12.42
C PRO A 431 -15.66 26.72 -12.41
N THR A 432 -15.26 26.24 -13.58
CA THR A 432 -14.07 25.39 -13.77
C THR A 432 -12.80 26.17 -13.44
N VAL A 433 -11.80 25.50 -12.85
CA VAL A 433 -10.62 26.14 -12.28
C VAL A 433 -9.36 25.41 -12.71
N THR A 434 -8.51 26.05 -13.50
CA THR A 434 -7.15 25.55 -13.75
C THR A 434 -6.17 26.70 -13.98
N PRO A 435 -5.50 27.21 -12.94
CA PRO A 435 -4.34 28.07 -13.09
C PRO A 435 -3.10 27.18 -13.26
N ALA A 436 -2.51 27.20 -14.46
CA ALA A 436 -1.24 26.52 -14.72
C ALA A 436 -0.15 26.95 -13.70
N PRO A 437 0.84 26.11 -13.35
CA PRO A 437 1.83 26.43 -12.32
C PRO A 437 2.87 27.46 -12.81
N ASP A 438 2.65 28.75 -12.54
CA ASP A 438 3.46 29.84 -13.10
C ASP A 438 4.96 29.78 -12.70
N ASN A 439 5.27 29.10 -11.60
CA ASN A 439 6.64 28.83 -11.13
C ASN A 439 7.25 27.51 -11.68
N ALA A 440 6.57 26.78 -12.56
CA ALA A 440 7.11 25.56 -13.14
C ALA A 440 8.28 25.88 -14.11
N PRO A 441 9.47 25.27 -13.94
CA PRO A 441 10.62 25.55 -14.81
C PRO A 441 10.39 25.28 -16.30
N ILE A 442 9.42 24.43 -16.65
CA ILE A 442 9.05 24.18 -18.04
C ILE A 442 8.19 25.30 -18.65
N LEU A 443 7.47 26.09 -17.84
CA LEU A 443 6.68 27.22 -18.32
C LEU A 443 7.51 28.50 -18.49
N SER A 444 8.61 28.67 -17.77
CA SER A 444 9.56 29.77 -18.01
C SER A 444 10.32 29.65 -19.34
N LEU A 445 10.38 28.45 -19.95
CA LEU A 445 10.83 28.26 -21.34
C LEU A 445 9.96 29.01 -22.35
N PHE A 446 8.68 29.23 -22.03
CA PHE A 446 7.70 29.88 -22.90
C PHE A 446 7.33 31.29 -22.44
N ASN A 447 7.52 31.62 -21.16
CA ASN A 447 7.29 32.95 -20.58
C ASN A 447 8.64 33.66 -20.34
N ASN A 448 9.27 34.17 -21.40
CA ASN A 448 10.52 34.91 -21.32
C ASN A 448 10.69 35.93 -22.46
N GLN A 449 11.52 36.94 -22.20
CA GLN A 449 11.79 38.02 -23.16
C GLN A 449 12.49 37.56 -24.45
N ALA A 450 13.18 36.41 -24.46
CA ALA A 450 13.89 35.92 -25.66
C ALA A 450 12.93 35.43 -26.75
N LEU A 451 11.73 34.96 -26.38
CA LEU A 451 10.64 34.64 -27.32
C LEU A 451 9.69 35.82 -27.58
N GLY A 452 9.92 36.98 -26.96
CA GLY A 452 9.00 38.13 -27.03
C GLY A 452 7.62 37.90 -26.41
N PHE A 453 7.40 36.74 -25.79
CA PHE A 453 6.14 36.36 -25.16
C PHE A 453 6.23 36.57 -23.65
N GLN A 454 5.46 37.53 -23.16
CA GLN A 454 5.28 37.80 -21.74
C GLN A 454 3.81 37.59 -21.43
N ARG A 455 3.50 36.64 -20.54
CA ARG A 455 2.11 36.31 -20.17
C ARG A 455 1.43 37.56 -19.59
N SER A 456 0.24 37.89 -20.09
CA SER A 456 -0.56 38.99 -19.54
C SER A 456 -1.34 38.50 -18.33
N ASP A 457 -1.27 39.24 -17.22
CA ASP A 457 -1.98 38.95 -15.96
C ASP A 457 -3.52 38.95 -16.10
N ALA A 458 -4.06 39.40 -17.23
CA ALA A 458 -5.49 39.64 -17.44
C ALA A 458 -6.25 38.53 -18.20
N ALA A 459 -5.58 37.45 -18.63
CA ALA A 459 -6.18 36.38 -19.41
C ALA A 459 -6.26 35.07 -18.62
N ALA A 460 -7.34 34.89 -17.86
CA ALA A 460 -7.74 33.56 -17.40
C ALA A 460 -7.99 32.68 -18.63
N PRO A 461 -7.28 31.54 -18.79
CA PRO A 461 -7.48 30.71 -19.96
C PRO A 461 -8.80 29.95 -19.83
N ASP A 462 -9.71 30.14 -20.79
CA ASP A 462 -10.85 29.25 -21.02
C ASP A 462 -10.37 27.88 -21.53
N PHE A 463 -9.69 27.13 -20.66
CA PHE A 463 -9.63 25.68 -20.78
C PHE A 463 -11.00 25.12 -20.39
N ALA A 464 -11.96 25.29 -21.29
CA ALA A 464 -13.01 24.30 -21.41
C ALA A 464 -12.30 22.95 -21.60
N TYR A 465 -12.42 22.05 -20.63
CA TYR A 465 -12.19 20.63 -20.90
C TYR A 465 -13.03 20.31 -22.12
N GLY A 466 -12.38 20.04 -23.24
CA GLY A 466 -13.08 19.57 -24.44
C GLY A 466 -13.92 18.39 -23.98
N THR A 467 -15.24 18.50 -24.15
CA THR A 467 -16.20 17.55 -23.60
C THR A 467 -15.93 16.19 -24.23
N ILE A 468 -15.07 15.40 -23.58
CA ILE A 468 -14.96 13.97 -23.83
C ILE A 468 -16.39 13.50 -23.71
N ASN A 469 -16.90 12.91 -24.79
CA ASN A 469 -18.31 12.55 -24.94
C ASN A 469 -18.64 11.37 -24.01
N ARG A 470 -18.67 11.69 -22.71
CA ARG A 470 -18.85 10.82 -21.57
C ARG A 470 -20.33 10.82 -21.26
N ASP A 471 -20.89 9.63 -21.12
CA ASP A 471 -22.30 9.43 -20.79
C ASP A 471 -22.54 9.77 -19.29
N TRP A 472 -22.46 11.06 -18.96
CA TRP A 472 -22.77 11.60 -17.62
C TRP A 472 -24.23 11.29 -17.26
N GLU A 473 -25.11 11.08 -18.23
CA GLU A 473 -26.48 10.63 -17.97
C GLU A 473 -26.54 9.19 -17.47
N ARG A 474 -25.74 8.27 -18.03
CA ARG A 474 -25.59 6.91 -17.49
C ARG A 474 -24.94 6.92 -16.11
N LEU A 475 -23.82 7.64 -15.94
CA LEU A 475 -23.17 7.73 -14.63
C LEU A 475 -24.12 8.29 -13.56
N ARG A 476 -24.88 9.34 -13.87
CA ARG A 476 -25.89 9.90 -12.95
C ARG A 476 -27.05 8.95 -12.71
N ARG A 477 -27.53 8.21 -13.72
CA ARG A 477 -28.56 7.16 -13.52
C ARG A 477 -28.09 6.06 -12.58
N ASP A 478 -26.88 5.57 -12.77
CA ASP A 478 -26.30 4.48 -11.98
C ASP A 478 -26.04 4.94 -10.52
N LEU A 479 -25.58 6.17 -10.31
CA LEU A 479 -25.44 6.77 -8.97
C LEU A 479 -26.81 7.06 -8.31
N ILE A 480 -27.77 7.64 -9.02
CA ILE A 480 -29.10 7.97 -8.48
C ILE A 480 -29.90 6.71 -8.10
N ALA A 481 -29.63 5.57 -8.72
CA ALA A 481 -30.22 4.28 -8.34
C ALA A 481 -29.86 3.85 -6.90
N LEU A 482 -28.78 4.38 -6.32
CA LEU A 482 -28.38 4.11 -4.93
C LEU A 482 -29.12 4.98 -3.91
N ILE A 483 -29.79 6.06 -4.34
CA ILE A 483 -30.48 6.99 -3.45
C ILE A 483 -31.80 6.34 -2.94
N PRO A 484 -31.97 6.11 -1.63
CA PRO A 484 -33.19 5.51 -1.09
C PRO A 484 -34.44 6.37 -1.27
N SER A 485 -35.60 5.80 -0.99
CA SER A 485 -36.89 6.51 -1.06
C SER A 485 -36.89 7.78 -0.20
N GLN A 486 -37.65 8.81 -0.58
CA GLN A 486 -37.78 10.05 0.20
C GLN A 486 -38.27 9.81 1.64
N LYS A 487 -39.07 8.74 1.86
CA LYS A 487 -39.47 8.29 3.20
C LYS A 487 -38.25 7.82 3.99
N THR A 488 -37.43 6.94 3.41
CA THR A 488 -36.20 6.40 4.02
C THR A 488 -35.20 7.52 4.31
N LEU A 489 -34.98 8.44 3.36
CA LEU A 489 -34.10 9.61 3.52
C LEU A 489 -34.51 10.48 4.72
N LYS A 490 -35.81 10.70 4.92
CA LYS A 490 -36.30 11.41 6.10
C LYS A 490 -36.00 10.65 7.39
N ILE A 491 -36.28 9.35 7.41
CA ILE A 491 -36.06 8.49 8.60
C ILE A 491 -34.57 8.50 9.00
N ILE A 492 -33.63 8.24 8.08
CA ILE A 492 -32.19 8.23 8.41
C ILE A 492 -31.65 9.62 8.79
N SER A 493 -32.23 10.69 8.25
CA SER A 493 -31.86 12.08 8.59
C SER A 493 -32.32 12.49 9.99
N GLU A 494 -33.38 11.85 10.51
CA GLU A 494 -33.96 12.10 11.84
C GLU A 494 -33.48 11.07 12.89
N ALA A 495 -32.98 9.91 12.47
CA ALA A 495 -32.50 8.82 13.34
C ALA A 495 -31.28 9.17 14.20
N SER A 496 -30.43 10.09 13.74
CA SER A 496 -29.21 10.50 14.43
C SER A 496 -28.84 11.93 14.05
N SER A 497 -28.41 12.73 15.04
CA SER A 497 -27.88 14.07 14.80
C SER A 497 -26.36 14.11 14.51
N SER A 498 -25.64 13.01 14.74
CA SER A 498 -24.17 12.96 14.68
C SER A 498 -23.60 13.33 13.31
N TRP A 499 -24.24 12.88 12.21
CA TRP A 499 -23.83 13.25 10.86
C TRP A 499 -23.88 14.76 10.63
N TRP A 500 -24.86 15.46 11.22
CA TRP A 500 -25.03 16.91 11.07
C TRP A 500 -24.03 17.68 11.95
N LEU A 501 -23.69 17.17 13.13
CA LEU A 501 -22.59 17.72 13.95
C LEU A 501 -21.26 17.64 13.19
N MET A 502 -20.98 16.52 12.53
CA MET A 502 -19.81 16.36 11.65
C MET A 502 -19.87 17.27 10.41
N ARG A 503 -21.05 17.49 9.81
CA ARG A 503 -21.23 18.45 8.70
C ARG A 503 -20.83 19.87 9.10
N VAL A 504 -21.33 20.35 10.25
CA VAL A 504 -20.99 21.69 10.77
C VAL A 504 -19.51 21.79 11.13
N GLN A 505 -18.93 20.74 11.74
CA GLN A 505 -17.51 20.73 12.12
C GLN A 505 -16.55 20.77 10.91
N LEU A 506 -16.83 19.96 9.88
CA LEU A 506 -15.93 19.78 8.74
C LEU A 506 -16.13 20.87 7.69
N PHE A 507 -17.37 21.13 7.27
CA PHE A 507 -17.65 21.98 6.11
C PHE A 507 -18.18 23.37 6.48
N GLU A 508 -18.38 23.66 7.78
CA GLU A 508 -19.11 24.84 8.29
C GLU A 508 -20.53 24.99 7.68
N ASP A 509 -21.06 23.89 7.12
CA ASP A 509 -22.36 23.80 6.47
C ASP A 509 -23.44 23.51 7.51
N GLN A 510 -24.41 24.42 7.61
CA GLN A 510 -25.47 24.40 8.62
C GLN A 510 -26.78 23.79 8.09
N ASP A 511 -26.83 23.36 6.83
CA ASP A 511 -28.04 22.77 6.24
C ASP A 511 -28.46 21.51 7.02
N LYS A 512 -29.67 21.56 7.58
CA LYS A 512 -30.29 20.49 8.37
C LYS A 512 -30.94 19.42 7.51
N SER A 513 -31.13 19.69 6.21
CA SER A 513 -31.59 18.72 5.22
C SER A 513 -30.47 17.73 4.90
N LEU A 514 -30.80 16.46 4.63
CA LEU A 514 -29.78 15.48 4.24
C LEU A 514 -29.26 15.80 2.82
N LEU A 515 -30.19 16.06 1.91
CA LEU A 515 -29.92 16.46 0.53
C LEU A 515 -30.20 17.95 0.36
N SER A 516 -29.17 18.74 0.09
CA SER A 516 -29.26 20.18 -0.18
C SER A 516 -29.93 20.53 -1.52
N SER A 517 -30.40 19.53 -2.26
CA SER A 517 -31.10 19.67 -3.55
C SER A 517 -32.06 18.50 -3.74
N SER A 518 -33.15 18.71 -4.48
CA SER A 518 -34.10 17.63 -4.79
C SER A 518 -33.45 16.57 -5.69
N VAL A 519 -33.96 15.33 -5.64
CA VAL A 519 -33.52 14.23 -6.52
C VAL A 519 -33.70 14.58 -8.00
N GLU A 520 -34.63 15.48 -8.33
CA GLU A 520 -34.83 16.00 -9.69
C GLU A 520 -33.68 16.91 -10.13
N ILE A 521 -33.21 17.82 -9.27
CA ILE A 521 -32.04 18.67 -9.53
C ILE A 521 -30.77 17.82 -9.62
N LEU A 522 -30.64 16.77 -8.79
CA LEU A 522 -29.49 15.85 -8.86
C LEU A 522 -29.37 15.12 -10.21
N ARG A 523 -30.45 14.96 -10.99
CA ARG A 523 -30.40 14.35 -12.33
C ARG A 523 -29.65 15.20 -13.35
N THR A 524 -29.67 16.52 -13.20
CA THR A 524 -29.00 17.48 -14.10
C THR A 524 -27.69 18.03 -13.54
N SER A 525 -27.45 17.90 -12.23
CA SER A 525 -26.20 18.30 -11.55
C SER A 525 -24.94 17.57 -12.04
N HIS A 526 -23.77 18.10 -11.68
CA HIS A 526 -22.46 17.45 -11.85
C HIS A 526 -22.36 16.14 -11.05
N PRO A 527 -21.73 15.06 -11.55
CA PRO A 527 -21.67 13.76 -10.86
C PRO A 527 -21.10 13.83 -9.43
N ALA A 528 -20.15 14.71 -9.16
CA ALA A 528 -19.62 14.93 -7.80
C ALA A 528 -20.68 15.41 -6.79
N VAL A 529 -21.70 16.16 -7.23
CA VAL A 529 -22.82 16.59 -6.36
C VAL A 529 -23.66 15.38 -5.95
N VAL A 530 -23.91 14.46 -6.89
CA VAL A 530 -24.65 13.22 -6.66
C VAL A 530 -23.85 12.28 -5.74
N ALA A 531 -22.55 12.16 -5.97
CA ALA A 531 -21.65 11.39 -5.10
C ALA A 531 -21.60 11.93 -3.67
N LYS A 532 -21.48 13.25 -3.49
CA LYS A 532 -21.52 13.90 -2.17
C LYS A 532 -22.82 13.57 -1.43
N ALA A 533 -23.96 13.59 -2.12
CA ALA A 533 -25.25 13.19 -1.57
C ALA A 533 -25.26 11.71 -1.12
N ILE A 534 -24.71 10.80 -1.93
CA ILE A 534 -24.61 9.36 -1.61
C ILE A 534 -23.68 9.12 -0.40
N LEU A 535 -22.56 9.83 -0.30
CA LEU A 535 -21.66 9.73 0.85
C LEU A 535 -22.31 10.26 2.14
N TRP A 536 -23.12 11.33 2.07
CA TRP A 536 -23.93 11.75 3.22
C TRP A 536 -24.97 10.70 3.64
N ILE A 537 -25.59 10.00 2.68
CA ILE A 537 -26.51 8.88 2.97
C ILE A 537 -25.77 7.74 3.65
N ALA A 538 -24.60 7.34 3.13
CA ALA A 538 -23.75 6.32 3.73
C ALA A 538 -23.31 6.69 5.16
N LEU A 539 -22.92 7.94 5.39
CA LEU A 539 -22.59 8.43 6.73
C LEU A 539 -23.82 8.43 7.67
N CYS A 540 -25.02 8.80 7.20
CA CYS A 540 -26.24 8.69 8.02
C CYS A 540 -26.54 7.23 8.41
N LEU A 541 -26.34 6.28 7.49
CA LEU A 541 -26.52 4.85 7.75
C LEU A 541 -25.47 4.31 8.73
N GLN A 542 -24.22 4.76 8.63
CA GLN A 542 -23.13 4.40 9.55
C GLN A 542 -23.39 4.94 10.98
N GLN A 543 -24.06 6.09 11.10
CA GLN A 543 -24.33 6.77 12.37
C GLN A 543 -25.72 6.41 12.96
N LEU A 544 -26.32 5.30 12.54
CA LEU A 544 -27.59 4.81 13.10
C LEU A 544 -27.39 4.29 14.54
N PRO A 545 -28.34 4.55 15.47
CA PRO A 545 -28.31 3.96 16.80
C PRO A 545 -28.28 2.43 16.77
N SER A 546 -27.52 1.80 17.67
CA SER A 546 -27.43 0.32 17.79
C SER A 546 -28.75 -0.37 18.15
N GLU A 547 -29.71 0.38 18.69
CA GLU A 547 -31.07 -0.05 19.04
C GLU A 547 -32.11 0.33 17.96
N PHE A 548 -31.68 0.77 16.76
CA PHE A 548 -32.59 1.29 15.74
C PHE A 548 -33.41 0.18 15.05
N ASP A 549 -34.70 0.45 14.81
CA ASP A 549 -35.61 -0.44 14.09
C ASP A 549 -35.28 -0.50 12.58
N LEU A 550 -34.31 -1.34 12.21
CA LEU A 550 -33.85 -1.50 10.83
C LEU A 550 -34.99 -1.81 9.83
N PRO A 551 -35.98 -2.68 10.13
CA PRO A 551 -37.18 -2.86 9.30
C PRO A 551 -37.91 -1.58 8.91
N SER A 552 -37.94 -0.54 9.76
CA SER A 552 -38.64 0.72 9.47
C SER A 552 -38.10 1.47 8.25
N LEU A 553 -36.83 1.23 7.89
CA LEU A 553 -36.14 1.88 6.77
C LEU A 553 -36.71 1.46 5.40
N GLY A 554 -37.30 0.26 5.31
CA GLY A 554 -37.81 -0.30 4.06
C GLY A 554 -36.75 -0.51 2.98
N LEU A 555 -35.50 -0.75 3.37
CA LEU A 555 -34.39 -1.04 2.46
C LEU A 555 -34.47 -2.47 1.92
N SER A 556 -33.94 -2.69 0.72
CA SER A 556 -33.82 -4.01 0.09
C SER A 556 -32.68 -4.87 0.63
N CYS A 557 -31.77 -4.28 1.41
CA CYS A 557 -30.62 -4.92 2.03
C CYS A 557 -30.33 -4.31 3.41
N LEU A 558 -29.40 -4.92 4.17
CA LEU A 558 -28.94 -4.39 5.45
C LEU A 558 -28.19 -3.05 5.25
N PRO A 559 -28.23 -2.10 6.21
CA PRO A 559 -27.55 -0.82 6.10
C PRO A 559 -26.06 -0.92 5.76
N GLY A 560 -25.33 -1.89 6.34
CA GLY A 560 -23.91 -2.14 6.03
C GLY A 560 -23.67 -2.43 4.55
N VAL A 561 -24.46 -3.34 3.97
CA VAL A 561 -24.38 -3.68 2.53
C VAL A 561 -24.66 -2.48 1.63
N LEU A 562 -25.59 -1.61 2.04
CA LEU A 562 -25.85 -0.36 1.31
C LEU A 562 -24.72 0.66 1.47
N ILE A 563 -24.07 0.75 2.64
CA ILE A 563 -22.88 1.58 2.84
C ILE A 563 -21.74 1.09 1.94
N ASP A 564 -21.49 -0.21 1.89
CA ASP A 564 -20.43 -0.81 1.09
C ASP A 564 -20.66 -0.60 -0.42
N GLU A 565 -21.89 -0.80 -0.92
CA GLU A 565 -22.24 -0.51 -2.31
C GLU A 565 -22.10 1.00 -2.62
N CYS A 566 -22.57 1.89 -1.73
CA CYS A 566 -22.40 3.33 -1.87
C CYS A 566 -20.91 3.73 -1.95
N MET A 567 -20.09 3.21 -1.04
CA MET A 567 -18.66 3.51 -0.95
C MET A 567 -17.90 2.96 -2.16
N SER A 568 -18.16 1.71 -2.56
CA SER A 568 -17.55 1.06 -3.72
C SER A 568 -17.87 1.83 -5.02
N ARG A 569 -19.14 2.16 -5.24
CA ARG A 569 -19.61 2.88 -6.44
C ARG A 569 -19.05 4.29 -6.51
N VAL A 570 -19.12 5.06 -5.42
CA VAL A 570 -18.59 6.42 -5.40
C VAL A 570 -17.06 6.41 -5.53
N SER A 571 -16.36 5.49 -4.85
CA SER A 571 -14.91 5.41 -4.96
C SER A 571 -14.48 5.12 -6.40
N THR A 572 -15.06 4.09 -7.02
CA THR A 572 -14.66 3.61 -8.36
C THR A 572 -15.10 4.56 -9.49
N LEU A 573 -16.33 5.09 -9.43
CA LEU A 573 -16.93 5.83 -10.55
C LEU A 573 -16.74 7.35 -10.46
N VAL A 574 -16.33 7.88 -9.30
CA VAL A 574 -16.22 9.32 -9.06
C VAL A 574 -14.87 9.66 -8.44
N CYS A 575 -14.53 9.11 -7.27
CA CYS A 575 -13.32 9.53 -6.55
C CYS A 575 -12.00 9.08 -7.22
N SER A 576 -12.04 8.03 -8.03
CA SER A 576 -10.92 7.60 -8.88
C SER A 576 -10.72 8.42 -10.16
N ASP A 577 -11.66 9.29 -10.55
CA ASP A 577 -11.64 10.03 -11.82
C ASP A 577 -11.28 11.51 -11.61
N ASP A 578 -10.02 11.85 -11.90
CA ASP A 578 -9.48 13.20 -11.68
C ASP A 578 -10.27 14.32 -12.37
N SER A 579 -10.92 14.04 -13.51
CA SER A 579 -11.74 15.05 -14.20
C SER A 579 -13.05 15.36 -13.46
N ILE A 580 -13.54 14.43 -12.64
CA ILE A 580 -14.76 14.61 -11.82
C ILE A 580 -14.40 15.15 -10.44
N VAL A 581 -13.27 14.74 -9.84
CA VAL A 581 -12.85 15.26 -8.52
C VAL A 581 -12.10 16.60 -8.57
N SER A 582 -11.77 17.14 -9.75
CA SER A 582 -11.14 18.46 -9.92
C SER A 582 -12.08 19.67 -9.66
N CYS A 583 -12.95 19.58 -8.65
CA CYS A 583 -13.84 20.65 -8.20
C CYS A 583 -14.04 20.59 -6.68
N ILE A 584 -14.64 21.63 -6.06
CA ILE A 584 -14.85 21.67 -4.60
C ILE A 584 -15.68 20.47 -4.13
N GLU A 585 -16.78 20.17 -4.82
CA GLU A 585 -17.67 19.04 -4.51
C GLU A 585 -16.95 17.69 -4.61
N GLY A 586 -15.99 17.57 -5.52
CA GLY A 586 -15.13 16.40 -5.69
C GLY A 586 -14.14 16.21 -4.54
N LEU A 587 -13.48 17.29 -4.12
CA LEU A 587 -12.63 17.31 -2.93
C LEU A 587 -13.43 17.01 -1.65
N GLU A 588 -14.65 17.55 -1.54
CA GLU A 588 -15.58 17.24 -0.45
C GLU A 588 -15.97 15.75 -0.45
N CYS A 589 -16.12 15.10 -1.61
CA CYS A 589 -16.32 13.66 -1.69
C CYS A 589 -15.12 12.87 -1.15
N LEU A 590 -13.89 13.23 -1.52
CA LEU A 590 -12.68 12.55 -1.03
C LEU A 590 -12.49 12.71 0.50
N VAL A 591 -12.86 13.87 1.05
CA VAL A 591 -12.86 14.10 2.50
C VAL A 591 -13.96 13.31 3.22
N LEU A 592 -15.17 13.23 2.65
CA LEU A 592 -16.26 12.41 3.19
C LEU A 592 -15.96 10.90 3.13
N GLN A 593 -15.38 10.42 2.03
CA GLN A 593 -14.90 9.05 1.88
C GLN A 593 -13.84 8.74 2.94
N GLY A 594 -12.90 9.67 3.18
CA GLY A 594 -11.91 9.56 4.26
C GLY A 594 -12.54 9.48 5.66
N LEU A 595 -13.57 10.29 5.94
CA LEU A 595 -14.32 10.25 7.20
C LEU A 595 -15.02 8.90 7.42
N ILE A 596 -15.70 8.37 6.41
CA ILE A 596 -16.43 7.10 6.52
C ILE A 596 -15.46 5.95 6.76
N PHE A 597 -14.32 5.91 6.05
CA PHE A 597 -13.23 4.96 6.33
C PHE A 597 -12.66 5.12 7.74
N SER A 598 -12.48 6.35 8.21
CA SER A 598 -11.97 6.63 9.55
C SER A 598 -12.91 6.15 10.67
N ASN A 599 -14.22 6.29 10.47
CA ASN A 599 -15.23 5.76 11.38
C ASN A 599 -15.26 4.23 11.32
N ASP A 600 -15.04 3.64 10.14
CA ASP A 600 -14.93 2.19 9.96
C ASP A 600 -13.58 1.60 10.43
N GLY A 601 -12.65 2.45 10.90
CA GLY A 601 -11.33 2.03 11.36
C GLY A 601 -10.30 1.75 10.24
N LYS A 602 -10.66 1.97 8.97
CA LYS A 602 -9.79 1.83 7.80
C LYS A 602 -8.84 3.03 7.69
N LEU A 603 -7.92 3.14 8.65
CA LEU A 603 -7.05 4.31 8.82
C LEU A 603 -6.15 4.58 7.59
N ARG A 604 -5.70 3.54 6.88
CA ARG A 604 -4.87 3.70 5.68
C ARG A 604 -5.69 4.21 4.51
N SER A 605 -6.88 3.64 4.28
CA SER A 605 -7.83 4.12 3.27
C SER A 605 -8.28 5.56 3.54
N ALA A 606 -8.48 5.93 4.82
CA ALA A 606 -8.78 7.29 5.23
C ALA A 606 -7.64 8.27 4.90
N TRP A 607 -6.39 7.90 5.22
CA TRP A 607 -5.20 8.67 4.88
C TRP A 607 -4.99 8.81 3.37
N LEU A 608 -5.10 7.71 2.60
CA LEU A 608 -4.96 7.71 1.14
C LEU A 608 -6.02 8.60 0.45
N SER A 609 -7.28 8.54 0.90
CA SER A 609 -8.36 9.40 0.39
C SER A 609 -8.07 10.88 0.65
N CYS A 610 -7.58 11.21 1.85
CA CYS A 610 -7.17 12.57 2.20
C CYS A 610 -5.95 13.03 1.38
N ARG A 611 -4.96 12.15 1.17
CA ARG A 611 -3.76 12.48 0.40
C ARG A 611 -4.09 12.76 -1.06
N ARG A 612 -4.93 11.90 -1.69
CA ARG A 612 -5.46 12.18 -3.03
C ARG A 612 -6.19 13.53 -3.11
N ALA A 613 -7.00 13.89 -2.10
CA ALA A 613 -7.67 15.19 -2.05
C ALA A 613 -6.66 16.36 -2.01
N ALA A 614 -5.58 16.23 -1.25
CA ALA A 614 -4.53 17.24 -1.18
C ALA A 614 -3.74 17.38 -2.49
N ASP A 615 -3.38 16.27 -3.14
CA ASP A 615 -2.66 16.28 -4.42
C ASP A 615 -3.50 16.98 -5.50
N ILE A 616 -4.80 16.64 -5.59
CA ILE A 616 -5.75 17.27 -6.52
C ILE A 616 -5.95 18.75 -6.17
N ALA A 617 -6.13 19.11 -4.89
CA ALA A 617 -6.23 20.50 -4.47
C ALA A 617 -4.95 21.31 -4.80
N GLN A 618 -3.78 20.66 -4.76
CA GLN A 618 -2.54 21.27 -5.24
C GLN A 618 -2.55 21.48 -6.76
N ILE A 619 -3.02 20.52 -7.55
CA ILE A 619 -3.17 20.63 -9.01
C ILE A 619 -4.15 21.76 -9.41
N ILE A 620 -5.31 21.87 -8.73
CA ILE A 620 -6.28 22.95 -8.94
C ILE A 620 -5.71 24.32 -8.50
N GLY A 621 -4.69 24.33 -7.64
CA GLY A 621 -4.02 25.55 -7.17
C GLY A 621 -4.58 26.14 -5.88
N PHE A 622 -5.30 25.38 -5.05
CA PHE A 622 -5.85 25.86 -3.76
C PHE A 622 -4.77 26.20 -2.72
N HIS A 623 -3.52 25.82 -2.99
CA HIS A 623 -2.33 26.17 -2.20
C HIS A 623 -1.74 27.55 -2.52
N ARG A 624 -2.35 28.32 -3.45
CA ARG A 624 -1.80 29.60 -3.94
C ARG A 624 -2.57 30.80 -3.38
N ASP A 625 -1.87 31.93 -3.31
CA ASP A 625 -2.35 33.15 -2.65
C ASP A 625 -3.29 34.02 -3.51
N GLU A 626 -3.28 33.88 -4.84
CA GLU A 626 -4.04 34.77 -5.72
C GLU A 626 -5.54 34.46 -5.74
N PRO A 627 -6.42 35.39 -5.29
CA PRO A 627 -7.85 35.27 -5.51
C PRO A 627 -8.14 35.43 -7.01
N ALA A 628 -8.41 34.32 -7.68
CA ALA A 628 -8.81 34.33 -9.10
C ALA A 628 -9.90 35.38 -9.33
N THR A 629 -9.59 36.39 -10.13
CA THR A 629 -10.26 37.71 -10.21
C THR A 629 -11.75 37.67 -10.62
N ASN A 630 -12.23 36.52 -11.09
CA ASN A 630 -13.58 36.32 -11.62
C ASN A 630 -14.48 35.39 -10.74
N LYS A 631 -14.13 35.12 -9.47
CA LYS A 631 -14.88 34.17 -8.62
C LYS A 631 -15.63 34.81 -7.46
N SER A 632 -16.73 34.18 -7.05
CA SER A 632 -17.53 34.63 -5.89
C SER A 632 -16.78 34.46 -4.57
N ALA A 633 -17.09 35.33 -3.60
CA ALA A 633 -16.58 35.23 -2.24
C ALA A 633 -16.97 33.90 -1.56
N ASP A 634 -18.14 33.33 -1.89
CA ASP A 634 -18.57 32.02 -1.40
C ASP A 634 -17.67 30.88 -1.91
N PHE A 635 -17.30 30.89 -3.20
CA PHE A 635 -16.35 29.92 -3.76
C PHE A 635 -15.01 29.99 -3.01
N GLN A 636 -14.47 31.20 -2.81
CA GLN A 636 -13.18 31.39 -2.13
C GLN A 636 -13.23 30.94 -0.66
N ARG A 637 -14.34 31.23 0.03
CA ARG A 637 -14.58 30.74 1.40
C ARG A 637 -14.62 29.21 1.44
N ARG A 638 -15.40 28.56 0.57
CA ARG A 638 -15.50 27.08 0.51
C ARG A 638 -14.16 26.43 0.16
N ALA A 639 -13.42 26.98 -0.79
CA ALA A 639 -12.07 26.51 -1.17
C ALA A 639 -11.08 26.59 0.01
N THR A 640 -11.07 27.72 0.73
CA THR A 640 -10.24 27.92 1.94
C THR A 640 -10.58 26.90 3.04
N LEU A 641 -11.89 26.66 3.27
CA LEU A 641 -12.35 25.72 4.28
C LEU A 641 -11.95 24.27 3.95
N ILE A 642 -12.20 23.80 2.72
CA ILE A 642 -11.86 22.43 2.34
C ILE A 642 -10.34 22.19 2.33
N TRP A 643 -9.54 23.17 1.85
CA TRP A 643 -8.08 23.11 1.89
C TRP A 643 -7.55 22.99 3.32
N ARG A 644 -8.08 23.79 4.26
CA ARG A 644 -7.76 23.68 5.69
C ARG A 644 -8.03 22.28 6.23
N GLN A 645 -9.22 21.72 5.99
CA GLN A 645 -9.58 20.40 6.51
C GLN A 645 -8.69 19.29 5.95
N ILE A 646 -8.41 19.32 4.63
CA ILE A 646 -7.50 18.37 3.98
C ILE A 646 -6.13 18.39 4.67
N MET A 647 -5.56 19.57 4.93
CA MET A 647 -4.28 19.71 5.62
C MET A 647 -4.33 19.20 7.08
N MET A 648 -5.39 19.51 7.82
CA MET A 648 -5.57 19.04 9.20
C MET A 648 -5.61 17.51 9.26
N VAL A 649 -6.39 16.88 8.39
CA VAL A 649 -6.61 15.43 8.35
C VAL A 649 -5.37 14.69 7.84
N ASP A 650 -4.67 15.21 6.82
CA ASP A 650 -3.37 14.71 6.36
C ASP A 650 -2.34 14.66 7.50
N ARG A 651 -2.19 15.78 8.23
CA ARG A 651 -1.27 15.88 9.39
C ARG A 651 -1.66 14.93 10.52
N HIS A 652 -2.95 14.83 10.82
CA HIS A 652 -3.47 13.98 11.89
C HIS A 652 -3.19 12.49 11.64
N PHE A 653 -3.54 11.98 10.45
CA PHE A 653 -3.22 10.58 10.10
C PHE A 653 -1.73 10.34 9.92
N SER A 654 -0.97 11.31 9.39
CA SER A 654 0.48 11.16 9.24
C SER A 654 1.20 10.98 10.57
N LEU A 655 0.73 11.65 11.64
CA LEU A 655 1.22 11.44 13.00
C LEU A 655 0.85 10.06 13.58
N ILE A 656 -0.37 9.58 13.31
CA ILE A 656 -0.83 8.25 13.78
C ILE A 656 -0.07 7.11 13.08
N LEU A 657 0.17 7.25 11.77
CA LEU A 657 0.80 6.23 10.93
C LEU A 657 2.34 6.33 10.89
N GLY A 658 2.94 7.42 11.41
CA GLY A 658 4.38 7.63 11.41
C GLY A 658 4.98 8.01 10.04
N VAL A 659 4.16 8.58 9.14
CA VAL A 659 4.57 8.93 7.76
C VAL A 659 4.78 10.44 7.59
N HIS A 660 5.31 10.83 6.42
CA HIS A 660 5.42 12.24 6.04
C HIS A 660 4.04 12.79 5.67
N GLY A 661 3.66 13.95 6.21
CA GLY A 661 2.48 14.68 5.74
C GLY A 661 2.84 15.49 4.49
N ALA A 662 2.01 15.42 3.44
CA ALA A 662 2.47 15.72 2.07
C ALA A 662 2.12 17.15 1.56
N VAL A 663 2.02 18.10 2.49
CA VAL A 663 2.31 19.52 2.25
C VAL A 663 3.46 19.92 3.16
N SER A 664 4.44 20.71 2.71
CA SER A 664 5.54 21.17 3.58
C SER A 664 5.09 22.35 4.45
N ASN A 665 5.66 22.52 5.64
CA ASN A 665 5.33 23.67 6.50
C ASN A 665 5.58 25.02 5.81
N MET A 666 6.60 25.13 4.97
CA MET A 666 6.86 26.33 4.14
C MET A 666 5.66 26.73 3.27
N ALA A 667 4.94 25.76 2.69
CA ALA A 667 3.75 26.05 1.88
C ALA A 667 2.53 26.47 2.74
N ILE A 668 2.47 26.03 4.00
CA ILE A 668 1.47 26.50 4.98
C ILE A 668 1.75 27.97 5.34
N ASP A 669 3.01 28.31 5.53
CA ASP A 669 3.45 29.62 6.02
C ASP A 669 3.20 30.74 5.00
N LEU A 670 3.44 30.46 3.72
CA LEU A 670 3.14 31.37 2.60
C LEU A 670 1.64 31.73 2.60
N TYR A 671 0.77 30.70 2.63
CA TYR A 671 -0.68 30.87 2.68
C TYR A 671 -1.19 31.63 3.92
N GLN A 672 -0.51 31.51 5.07
CA GLN A 672 -0.86 32.27 6.28
C GLN A 672 -0.50 33.76 6.18
N SER A 673 0.52 34.12 5.41
CA SER A 673 1.09 35.48 5.40
C SER A 673 0.21 36.55 4.72
N ASN A 674 -0.81 36.12 3.96
CA ASN A 674 -1.58 36.97 3.04
C ASN A 674 -3.08 37.11 3.39
N GLN A 675 -3.47 36.99 4.68
CA GLN A 675 -4.86 37.29 5.08
C GLN A 675 -5.19 38.78 4.92
N SER A 676 -5.84 39.12 3.80
CA SER A 676 -6.56 40.39 3.65
C SER A 676 -7.80 40.40 4.53
N ASP A 677 -7.73 41.17 5.61
CA ASP A 677 -8.73 41.24 6.68
C ASP A 677 -10.07 41.85 6.19
N THR A 678 -11.01 41.01 5.74
CA THR A 678 -12.41 41.43 5.50
C THR A 678 -13.19 41.33 6.81
N GLN A 679 -13.46 42.48 7.43
CA GLN A 679 -13.88 42.64 8.83
C GLN A 679 -15.24 42.04 9.27
N ASP A 680 -15.97 41.34 8.39
CA ASP A 680 -17.38 40.95 8.62
C ASP A 680 -17.63 39.46 8.98
N VAL A 681 -16.58 38.64 9.19
CA VAL A 681 -16.73 37.22 9.57
C VAL A 681 -16.18 36.97 10.99
N PRO A 682 -16.88 36.24 11.88
CA PRO A 682 -16.42 36.05 13.26
C PRO A 682 -15.06 35.34 13.36
N VAL A 683 -14.04 36.09 13.79
CA VAL A 683 -12.61 35.75 13.94
C VAL A 683 -12.32 34.57 14.91
N ARG A 684 -13.33 33.84 15.39
CA ARG A 684 -13.21 33.02 16.61
C ARG A 684 -12.52 31.66 16.49
N ASN A 685 -12.43 31.05 15.30
CA ASN A 685 -11.78 29.73 15.12
C ASN A 685 -10.80 29.63 13.92
N ALA A 686 -10.87 30.54 12.95
CA ALA A 686 -10.10 30.43 11.70
C ALA A 686 -8.58 30.63 11.89
N SER A 687 -8.17 31.36 12.94
CA SER A 687 -6.76 31.70 13.22
C SER A 687 -5.95 30.59 13.89
N VAL A 688 -6.59 29.53 14.39
CA VAL A 688 -5.97 28.60 15.36
C VAL A 688 -5.70 27.20 14.81
N LEU A 689 -6.40 26.78 13.75
CA LEU A 689 -6.25 25.45 13.16
C LEU A 689 -5.04 25.32 12.22
N ASN A 690 -4.72 26.37 11.43
CA ASN A 690 -3.56 26.35 10.54
C ASN A 690 -2.23 26.28 11.31
N PRO A 691 -2.05 27.00 12.45
CA PRO A 691 -0.84 26.83 13.25
C PRO A 691 -0.74 25.48 13.96
N LEU A 692 -1.85 24.85 14.38
CA LEU A 692 -1.80 23.47 14.88
C LEU A 692 -1.41 22.47 13.78
N ALA A 693 -1.88 22.66 12.53
CA ALA A 693 -1.43 21.87 11.39
C ALA A 693 0.07 22.06 11.09
N ARG A 694 0.60 23.27 11.29
CA ARG A 694 2.04 23.58 11.19
C ARG A 694 2.83 22.88 12.29
N ILE A 695 2.42 22.99 13.55
CA ILE A 695 3.07 22.31 14.69
C ILE A 695 3.05 20.79 14.50
N ALA A 696 1.93 20.23 14.06
CA ALA A 696 1.84 18.82 13.71
C ALA A 696 2.86 18.44 12.61
N GLY A 697 3.09 19.31 11.62
CA GLY A 697 4.17 19.16 10.65
C GLY A 697 5.56 19.18 11.28
N SER A 698 5.84 20.11 12.20
CA SER A 698 7.12 20.18 12.91
C SER A 698 7.39 18.93 13.76
N ILE A 699 6.33 18.32 14.33
CA ILE A 699 6.40 17.05 15.05
C ILE A 699 6.69 15.88 14.09
N ILE A 700 6.06 15.85 12.91
CA ILE A 700 6.37 14.87 11.87
C ILE A 700 7.85 14.99 11.47
N ASP A 701 8.31 16.17 11.09
CA ASP A 701 9.72 16.40 10.70
C ASP A 701 10.68 15.96 11.81
N ARG A 702 10.40 16.32 13.07
CA ARG A 702 11.15 15.87 14.26
C ARG A 702 11.17 14.34 14.40
N ASN A 703 10.06 13.65 14.15
CA ASN A 703 9.98 12.18 14.20
C ASN A 703 10.77 11.51 13.05
N GLN A 704 10.82 12.13 11.86
CA GLN A 704 11.58 11.60 10.71
C GLN A 704 13.10 11.85 10.83
N ILE A 705 13.51 12.92 11.55
CA ILE A 705 14.92 13.26 11.78
C ILE A 705 15.56 12.39 12.88
N PHE A 706 14.81 12.02 13.93
CA PHE A 706 15.35 11.36 15.12
C PHE A 706 14.78 9.95 15.33
N THR A 707 15.62 8.94 15.16
CA THR A 707 15.29 7.52 15.46
C THR A 707 15.45 7.16 16.94
N GLU A 708 16.21 7.94 17.71
CA GLU A 708 16.49 7.71 19.13
C GLU A 708 16.47 9.04 19.90
N VAL A 709 16.12 8.97 21.19
CA VAL A 709 16.09 10.14 22.07
C VAL A 709 17.51 10.62 22.39
N ASN A 710 17.80 11.87 22.03
CA ASN A 710 19.09 12.51 22.26
C ASN A 710 18.90 14.01 22.61
N PRO A 711 19.96 14.72 23.07
CA PRO A 711 19.85 16.11 23.48
C PRO A 711 19.38 17.08 22.38
N ALA A 712 19.60 16.77 21.10
CA ALA A 712 19.12 17.58 19.98
C ALA A 712 17.60 17.40 19.77
N MET A 713 17.10 16.17 19.90
CA MET A 713 15.66 15.87 19.90
C MET A 713 14.95 16.57 21.06
N LEU A 714 15.54 16.56 22.26
CA LEU A 714 15.01 17.27 23.44
C LEU A 714 14.94 18.78 23.18
N LYS A 715 16.02 19.38 22.64
CA LYS A 715 16.05 20.81 22.28
C LYS A 715 14.99 21.15 21.23
N MET A 716 14.84 20.36 20.18
CA MET A 716 13.81 20.58 19.15
C MET A 716 12.40 20.43 19.73
N THR A 717 12.19 19.47 20.63
CA THR A 717 10.92 19.28 21.33
C THR A 717 10.56 20.49 22.19
N HIS A 718 11.50 21.06 22.94
CA HIS A 718 11.26 22.29 23.71
C HIS A 718 10.95 23.52 22.84
N VAL A 719 11.53 23.63 21.63
CA VAL A 719 11.18 24.70 20.68
C VAL A 719 9.73 24.56 20.20
N ILE A 720 9.35 23.34 19.79
CA ILE A 720 7.97 23.06 19.34
C ILE A 720 6.97 23.21 20.49
N ASP A 721 7.34 22.84 21.71
CA ASP A 721 6.51 23.01 22.91
C ASP A 721 6.28 24.49 23.25
N ALA A 722 7.32 25.32 23.13
CA ALA A 722 7.20 26.77 23.32
C ALA A 722 6.27 27.42 22.27
N GLU A 723 6.31 26.96 21.01
CA GLU A 723 5.32 27.34 20.00
C GLU A 723 3.91 26.89 20.40
N LEU A 724 3.75 25.63 20.83
CA LEU A 724 2.46 25.05 21.24
C LEU A 724 1.85 25.71 22.50
N GLN A 725 2.67 26.26 23.39
CA GLN A 725 2.23 26.99 24.58
C GLN A 725 1.75 28.43 24.28
N ALA A 726 2.09 28.99 23.12
CA ALA A 726 1.56 30.29 22.71
C ALA A 726 0.04 30.25 22.39
N PHE A 727 -0.55 29.06 22.27
CA PHE A 727 -1.96 28.87 21.91
C PHE A 727 -2.90 28.96 23.10
N THR A 728 -3.96 29.77 22.94
CA THR A 728 -5.06 29.80 23.91
C THR A 728 -6.00 28.63 23.65
N VAL A 729 -6.02 27.66 24.57
CA VAL A 729 -6.92 26.51 24.51
C VAL A 729 -8.32 26.92 25.01
N PRO A 730 -9.42 26.65 24.28
CA PRO A 730 -10.76 26.94 24.77
C PRO A 730 -11.09 26.09 26.01
N PRO A 731 -11.97 26.57 26.90
CA PRO A 731 -12.39 25.81 28.08
C PRO A 731 -13.01 24.47 27.69
N LEU A 732 -12.98 23.49 28.60
CA LEU A 732 -13.67 22.22 28.40
C LEU A 732 -15.19 22.47 28.34
N ALA A 733 -15.77 22.38 27.16
CA ALA A 733 -17.22 22.48 26.99
C ALA A 733 -17.91 21.29 27.69
N SER A 734 -19.02 21.57 28.39
CA SER A 734 -19.88 20.51 28.94
C SER A 734 -21.09 20.26 28.05
N PRO A 735 -21.49 18.99 27.85
CA PRO A 735 -22.74 18.64 27.20
C PRO A 735 -23.99 18.82 28.09
N ASP A 736 -23.81 19.19 29.36
CA ASP A 736 -24.92 19.32 30.32
C ASP A 736 -25.90 20.42 29.88
N ASN A 737 -27.20 20.08 29.82
CA ASN A 737 -28.30 20.95 29.41
C ASN A 737 -28.34 21.40 27.93
N LEU A 738 -27.57 20.75 27.04
CA LEU A 738 -27.71 20.99 25.60
C LEU A 738 -28.99 20.34 25.05
N PRO A 739 -29.74 21.01 24.14
CA PRO A 739 -30.94 20.42 23.56
C PRO A 739 -30.58 19.35 22.51
N PRO A 740 -31.42 18.31 22.35
CA PRO A 740 -31.16 17.17 21.46
C PRO A 740 -31.32 17.53 19.98
N GLY A 741 -30.91 16.60 19.09
CA GLY A 741 -31.03 16.78 17.64
C GLY A 741 -30.06 17.81 17.04
N LYS A 742 -30.46 18.38 15.90
CA LYS A 742 -29.67 19.29 15.03
C LYS A 742 -29.64 20.73 15.57
N CYS A 743 -28.88 20.94 16.63
CA CYS A 743 -28.78 22.18 17.42
C CYS A 743 -27.40 22.88 17.28
N MET A 744 -27.39 24.20 17.15
CA MET A 744 -26.15 24.98 16.91
C MET A 744 -25.26 25.06 18.17
N GLU A 745 -25.86 25.19 19.34
CA GLU A 745 -25.19 25.15 20.64
C GLU A 745 -24.46 23.81 20.83
N ARG A 746 -25.08 22.72 20.37
CA ARG A 746 -24.51 21.36 20.38
C ARG A 746 -23.39 21.18 19.37
N ALA A 747 -23.54 21.70 18.15
CA ALA A 747 -22.47 21.71 17.15
C ALA A 747 -21.26 22.54 17.62
N ASN A 748 -21.50 23.68 18.27
CA ASN A 748 -20.43 24.50 18.88
C ASN A 748 -19.72 23.77 20.02
N CYS A 749 -20.45 23.06 20.90
CA CYS A 749 -19.85 22.21 21.92
C CYS A 749 -18.97 21.10 21.30
N PHE A 750 -19.51 20.38 20.31
CA PHE A 750 -18.82 19.32 19.58
C PHE A 750 -17.53 19.80 18.90
N MET A 751 -17.58 20.97 18.23
CA MET A 751 -16.43 21.61 17.59
C MET A 751 -15.37 22.07 18.60
N GLN A 752 -15.77 22.70 19.72
CA GLN A 752 -14.84 23.11 20.78
C GLN A 752 -14.12 21.91 21.41
N LEU A 753 -14.85 20.81 21.64
CA LEU A 753 -14.29 19.56 22.14
C LEU A 753 -13.28 18.95 21.16
N HIS A 754 -13.55 18.95 19.85
CA HIS A 754 -12.62 18.44 18.84
C HIS A 754 -11.37 19.31 18.69
N TYR A 755 -11.50 20.64 18.72
CA TYR A 755 -10.33 21.52 18.77
C TYR A 755 -9.47 21.22 20.00
N ARG A 756 -10.11 21.14 21.18
CA ARG A 756 -9.41 20.88 22.45
C ARG A 756 -8.76 19.50 22.47
N LEU A 757 -9.43 18.48 21.93
CA LEU A 757 -8.90 17.14 21.73
C LEU A 757 -7.62 17.18 20.88
N TRP A 758 -7.67 17.83 19.71
CA TRP A 758 -6.54 17.86 18.79
C TRP A 758 -5.33 18.62 19.37
N TYR A 759 -5.55 19.73 20.08
CA TYR A 759 -4.50 20.43 20.82
C TYR A 759 -3.73 19.48 21.76
N TYR A 760 -4.45 18.77 22.64
CA TYR A 760 -3.79 17.88 23.61
C TYR A 760 -3.24 16.61 22.97
N GLN A 761 -3.78 16.13 21.84
CA GLN A 761 -3.15 15.05 21.06
C GLN A 761 -1.78 15.47 20.53
N ILE A 762 -1.68 16.68 19.96
CA ILE A 762 -0.41 17.27 19.53
C ILE A 762 0.56 17.37 20.73
N THR A 763 0.11 17.87 21.89
CA THR A 763 0.94 17.92 23.11
C THR A 763 1.40 16.53 23.57
N ALA A 764 0.49 15.54 23.60
CA ALA A 764 0.80 14.19 24.04
C ALA A 764 1.83 13.52 23.11
N TRP A 765 1.62 13.58 21.79
CA TRP A 765 2.52 12.99 20.79
C TRP A 765 3.86 13.73 20.65
N LEU A 766 3.91 15.04 20.96
CA LEU A 766 5.17 15.78 21.08
C LEU A 766 6.05 15.18 22.19
N HIS A 767 5.47 14.94 23.37
CA HIS A 767 6.20 14.52 24.58
C HIS A 767 6.31 13.01 24.78
N LEU A 768 5.48 12.20 24.12
CA LEU A 768 5.42 10.74 24.31
C LEU A 768 6.77 10.02 24.17
N PRO A 769 7.63 10.29 23.16
CA PRO A 769 8.94 9.63 23.07
C PRO A 769 9.84 9.91 24.28
N LEU A 770 9.74 11.11 24.86
CA LEU A 770 10.53 11.53 26.02
C LEU A 770 9.96 10.97 27.34
N LEU A 771 8.64 10.79 27.43
CA LEU A 771 8.03 10.02 28.51
C LEU A 771 8.53 8.57 28.49
N LEU A 772 8.53 7.92 27.33
CA LEU A 772 8.96 6.52 27.19
C LEU A 772 10.46 6.33 27.42
N ALA A 773 11.28 7.31 27.06
CA ALA A 773 12.72 7.30 27.33
C ALA A 773 13.10 7.76 28.76
N SER A 774 12.15 8.21 29.58
CA SER A 774 12.46 8.88 30.85
C SER A 774 13.19 8.00 31.87
N GLY A 775 13.12 6.66 31.76
CA GLY A 775 13.98 5.73 32.49
C GLY A 775 14.06 6.05 33.99
N ASN A 776 15.28 6.14 34.52
CA ASN A 776 15.58 6.71 35.86
C ASN A 776 16.13 8.16 35.76
N ASP A 777 15.97 8.84 34.63
CA ASP A 777 16.53 10.17 34.39
C ASP A 777 15.49 11.28 34.62
N ASN A 778 15.73 12.09 35.65
CA ASN A 778 14.90 13.24 36.00
C ASN A 778 14.94 14.36 34.93
N SER A 779 15.88 14.33 33.97
CA SER A 779 15.97 15.34 32.91
C SER A 779 14.70 15.44 32.04
N PHE A 780 13.88 14.37 32.00
CA PHE A 780 12.64 14.31 31.23
C PHE A 780 11.35 14.52 32.05
N GLU A 781 11.45 14.86 33.34
CA GLU A 781 10.30 14.97 34.26
C GLU A 781 9.20 15.93 33.75
N TYR A 782 9.60 17.07 33.20
CA TYR A 782 8.69 18.05 32.59
C TYR A 782 7.88 17.46 31.44
N ASN A 783 8.53 16.73 30.53
CA ASN A 783 7.90 16.10 29.37
C ASN A 783 6.94 14.98 29.82
N ARG A 784 7.34 14.20 30.83
CA ARG A 784 6.50 13.17 31.47
C ARG A 784 5.21 13.77 32.02
N LYS A 785 5.32 14.80 32.89
CA LYS A 785 4.18 15.48 33.50
C LYS A 785 3.25 16.11 32.45
N THR A 786 3.82 16.77 31.44
CA THR A 786 3.07 17.41 30.35
C THR A 786 2.31 16.39 29.49
N CYS A 787 2.94 15.26 29.13
CA CYS A 787 2.30 14.17 28.37
C CYS A 787 1.13 13.55 29.15
N LEU A 788 1.30 13.30 30.46
CA LEU A 788 0.24 12.76 31.32
C LEU A 788 -0.94 13.73 31.49
N GLN A 789 -0.65 15.02 31.72
CA GLN A 789 -1.70 16.05 31.84
C GLN A 789 -2.49 16.19 30.53
N ALA A 790 -1.81 16.19 29.37
CA ALA A 790 -2.45 16.17 28.07
C ALA A 790 -3.34 14.92 27.90
N SER A 791 -2.85 13.74 28.31
CA SER A 791 -3.59 12.47 28.26
C SER A 791 -4.88 12.51 29.07
N ARG A 792 -4.86 13.08 30.29
CA ARG A 792 -6.06 13.31 31.11
C ARG A 792 -7.06 14.25 30.42
N HIS A 793 -6.59 15.29 29.74
CA HIS A 793 -7.47 16.19 28.99
C HIS A 793 -8.06 15.54 27.73
N ILE A 794 -7.31 14.70 27.01
CA ILE A 794 -7.81 13.90 25.88
C ILE A 794 -8.98 13.00 26.33
N ILE A 795 -8.80 12.26 27.43
CA ILE A 795 -9.86 11.36 27.95
C ILE A 795 -11.11 12.16 28.36
N ASN A 796 -10.95 13.33 28.99
CA ASN A 796 -12.10 14.19 29.31
C ASN A 796 -12.80 14.73 28.06
N CYS A 797 -12.06 15.08 27.00
CA CYS A 797 -12.66 15.47 25.72
C CYS A 797 -13.40 14.29 25.07
N TYR A 798 -12.80 13.10 25.04
CA TYR A 798 -13.41 11.86 24.54
C TYR A 798 -14.76 11.56 25.21
N VAL A 799 -14.80 11.57 26.56
CA VAL A 799 -16.04 11.35 27.32
C VAL A 799 -17.10 12.40 26.99
N ASN A 800 -16.72 13.69 26.93
CA ASN A 800 -17.67 14.75 26.60
C ASN A 800 -18.11 14.73 25.12
N ILE A 801 -17.28 14.28 24.17
CA ILE A 801 -17.68 14.04 22.78
C ILE A 801 -18.72 12.93 22.74
N ARG A 802 -18.43 11.77 23.33
CA ARG A 802 -19.33 10.60 23.43
C ARG A 802 -20.67 10.92 24.11
N ARG A 803 -20.70 11.91 25.03
CA ARG A 803 -21.92 12.45 25.66
C ARG A 803 -22.61 13.54 24.84
N THR A 804 -21.87 14.32 24.06
CA THR A 804 -22.42 15.34 23.16
C THR A 804 -23.14 14.66 22.00
N THR A 805 -22.57 13.61 21.44
CA THR A 805 -23.24 12.72 20.48
C THR A 805 -24.28 11.85 21.18
N GLU A 806 -25.35 11.49 20.47
CA GLU A 806 -26.41 10.62 21.01
C GLU A 806 -25.94 9.15 21.04
N LYS A 807 -26.79 8.23 21.55
CA LYS A 807 -26.50 6.79 21.51
C LYS A 807 -26.21 6.34 20.07
N GLY A 808 -25.10 5.63 19.85
CA GLY A 808 -24.74 5.05 18.54
C GLY A 808 -23.90 5.94 17.63
N PHE A 809 -23.08 6.83 18.18
CA PHE A 809 -22.00 7.47 17.42
C PHE A 809 -20.94 6.42 17.01
N ASP A 810 -20.68 6.24 15.71
CA ASP A 810 -19.59 5.37 15.22
C ASP A 810 -18.36 6.22 14.91
N SER A 811 -17.23 5.93 15.56
CA SER A 811 -15.95 6.58 15.28
C SER A 811 -14.77 5.77 15.83
N LYS A 812 -14.42 4.66 15.17
CA LYS A 812 -13.37 3.73 15.63
C LYS A 812 -11.98 4.37 15.75
N VAL A 813 -11.70 5.45 15.00
CA VAL A 813 -10.49 6.27 15.18
C VAL A 813 -10.44 6.94 16.56
N LEU A 814 -11.57 7.46 17.04
CA LEU A 814 -11.65 8.19 18.31
C LEU A 814 -11.52 7.21 19.49
N ASP A 815 -12.13 6.03 19.38
CA ASP A 815 -12.00 4.96 20.39
C ASP A 815 -10.57 4.45 20.48
N PHE A 816 -9.89 4.30 19.34
CA PHE A 816 -8.48 3.94 19.29
C PHE A 816 -7.57 5.01 19.91
N GLN A 817 -7.88 6.29 19.71
CA GLN A 817 -7.17 7.40 20.37
C GLN A 817 -7.37 7.41 21.88
N ALA A 818 -8.59 7.13 22.36
CA ALA A 818 -8.86 6.99 23.78
C ALA A 818 -8.11 5.78 24.38
N PHE A 819 -8.07 4.66 23.66
CA PHE A 819 -7.30 3.46 24.00
C PHE A 819 -5.80 3.74 24.12
N THR A 820 -5.17 4.31 23.09
CA THR A 820 -3.73 4.64 23.11
C THR A 820 -3.38 5.63 24.22
N THR A 821 -4.26 6.60 24.48
CA THR A 821 -4.10 7.56 25.58
C THR A 821 -4.17 6.90 26.96
N ALA A 822 -5.16 6.01 27.19
CA ALA A 822 -5.24 5.24 28.43
C ALA A 822 -4.02 4.33 28.61
N MET A 823 -3.54 3.72 27.52
CA MET A 823 -2.33 2.91 27.50
C MET A 823 -1.08 3.73 27.86
N THR A 824 -0.94 4.98 27.40
CA THR A 824 0.17 5.88 27.83
C THR A 824 0.18 6.10 29.35
N ILE A 825 -0.99 6.31 29.97
CA ILE A 825 -1.11 6.48 31.43
C ILE A 825 -0.74 5.19 32.18
N ILE A 826 -1.17 4.03 31.68
CA ILE A 826 -0.83 2.71 32.26
C ILE A 826 0.66 2.39 32.10
N VAL A 827 1.28 2.69 30.95
CA VAL A 827 2.72 2.48 30.73
C VAL A 827 3.56 3.32 31.68
N ASN A 828 3.18 4.58 31.93
CA ASN A 828 3.88 5.42 32.91
C ASN A 828 3.88 4.79 34.31
N ARG A 829 2.76 4.18 34.74
CA ARG A 829 2.63 3.46 36.01
C ARG A 829 3.59 2.27 36.13
N LEU A 830 3.83 1.56 35.02
CA LEU A 830 4.75 0.42 34.94
C LEU A 830 6.23 0.85 34.90
N GLY A 831 6.50 2.14 34.65
CA GLY A 831 7.84 2.71 34.72
C GLY A 831 8.35 2.89 36.17
N PRO A 832 9.66 3.08 36.36
CA PRO A 832 10.28 3.14 37.68
C PRO A 832 9.85 4.36 38.53
N PHE A 833 9.36 5.43 37.90
CA PHE A 833 8.75 6.58 38.58
C PHE A 833 7.22 6.46 38.79
N GLY A 834 6.61 5.41 38.23
CA GLY A 834 5.15 5.27 38.08
C GLY A 834 4.32 5.37 39.35
N PRO A 835 4.69 4.71 40.48
CA PRO A 835 3.86 4.69 41.69
C PRO A 835 3.70 6.03 42.40
N GLN A 836 4.58 7.02 42.18
CA GLN A 836 4.56 8.31 42.89
C GLN A 836 3.72 9.38 42.18
N ASP A 837 3.64 9.34 40.84
CA ASP A 837 2.90 10.30 40.01
C ASP A 837 1.48 9.83 39.63
N PHE A 838 1.07 8.61 40.01
CA PHE A 838 -0.23 8.04 39.65
C PHE A 838 -1.35 8.49 40.61
N THR A 839 -2.39 9.11 40.06
CA THR A 839 -3.43 9.79 40.83
C THR A 839 -4.77 9.05 40.82
N ASN A 840 -5.68 9.42 41.73
CA ASN A 840 -7.08 8.96 41.67
C ASN A 840 -7.79 9.40 40.38
N GLU A 841 -7.37 10.50 39.75
CA GLU A 841 -7.89 10.93 38.46
C GLU A 841 -7.49 9.98 37.32
N ASP A 842 -6.30 9.36 37.40
CA ASP A 842 -5.84 8.40 36.39
C ASP A 842 -6.66 7.11 36.43
N TYR A 843 -6.95 6.58 37.63
CA TYR A 843 -7.86 5.45 37.81
C TYR A 843 -9.23 5.75 37.21
N LEU A 844 -9.82 6.91 37.53
CA LEU A 844 -11.12 7.33 37.00
C LEU A 844 -11.09 7.57 35.48
N ALA A 845 -9.98 8.05 34.92
CA ALA A 845 -9.82 8.27 33.49
C ALA A 845 -9.77 6.93 32.72
N ILE A 846 -8.97 5.97 33.21
CA ILE A 846 -8.87 4.62 32.63
C ILE A 846 -10.22 3.89 32.73
N ASP A 847 -10.88 3.92 33.89
CA ASP A 847 -12.18 3.30 34.12
C ASP A 847 -13.28 3.85 33.19
N ARG A 848 -13.31 5.18 32.97
CA ARG A 848 -14.21 5.80 31.99
C ARG A 848 -13.98 5.33 30.56
N VAL A 849 -12.72 5.20 30.13
CA VAL A 849 -12.39 4.66 28.80
C VAL A 849 -12.84 3.20 28.70
N MET A 850 -12.48 2.37 29.68
CA MET A 850 -12.86 0.95 29.72
C MET A 850 -14.38 0.76 29.74
N THR A 851 -15.12 1.58 30.49
CA THR A 851 -16.59 1.53 30.55
C THR A 851 -17.23 1.83 29.20
N ILE A 852 -16.75 2.85 28.47
CA ILE A 852 -17.29 3.19 27.14
C ILE A 852 -16.92 2.11 26.12
N LEU A 853 -15.66 1.63 26.11
CA LEU A 853 -15.24 0.53 25.23
C LEU A 853 -16.00 -0.77 25.53
N GLU A 854 -16.38 -1.01 26.79
CA GLU A 854 -17.22 -2.16 27.17
C GLU A 854 -18.67 -2.02 26.66
N GLN A 855 -19.24 -0.82 26.67
CA GLN A 855 -20.54 -0.57 26.03
C GLN A 855 -20.47 -0.80 24.51
N LEU A 856 -19.40 -0.34 23.84
CA LEU A 856 -19.20 -0.52 22.40
C LEU A 856 -18.90 -1.99 22.02
N SER A 857 -18.19 -2.75 22.87
CA SER A 857 -17.96 -4.18 22.64
C SER A 857 -19.24 -5.04 22.69
N LYS A 858 -20.35 -4.49 23.22
CA LYS A 858 -21.64 -5.16 23.38
C LYS A 858 -22.70 -4.71 22.38
N THR A 859 -22.34 -3.91 21.37
CA THR A 859 -23.24 -3.58 20.26
C THR A 859 -23.52 -4.81 19.39
N VAL A 860 -24.51 -4.71 18.49
CA VAL A 860 -24.82 -5.75 17.50
C VAL A 860 -24.76 -5.11 16.10
N PRO A 861 -23.76 -5.45 15.25
CA PRO A 861 -22.59 -6.28 15.56
C PRO A 861 -21.65 -5.63 16.60
N PRO A 862 -20.81 -6.42 17.30
CA PRO A 862 -19.88 -5.89 18.30
C PRO A 862 -18.73 -5.12 17.64
N ASP A 863 -18.34 -3.99 18.22
CA ASP A 863 -17.20 -3.23 17.72
C ASP A 863 -15.89 -4.02 17.94
N LYS A 864 -15.29 -4.51 16.84
CA LYS A 864 -14.06 -5.31 16.86
C LYS A 864 -12.85 -4.54 17.42
N ILE A 865 -12.79 -3.22 17.23
CA ILE A 865 -11.69 -2.36 17.71
C ILE A 865 -11.84 -2.12 19.21
N ALA A 866 -13.03 -1.74 19.67
CA ALA A 866 -13.32 -1.53 21.08
C ALA A 866 -13.15 -2.82 21.90
N THR A 867 -13.57 -3.97 21.35
CA THR A 867 -13.40 -5.29 21.98
C THR A 867 -11.93 -5.63 22.23
N ARG A 868 -11.04 -5.41 21.25
CA ARG A 868 -9.59 -5.64 21.41
C ARG A 868 -8.95 -4.63 22.34
N ALA A 869 -9.25 -3.34 22.16
CA ALA A 869 -8.77 -2.27 23.02
C ALA A 869 -9.11 -2.53 24.51
N LEU A 870 -10.35 -2.96 24.78
CA LEU A 870 -10.80 -3.32 26.13
C LEU A 870 -10.04 -4.54 26.69
N ARG A 871 -9.83 -5.60 25.90
CA ARG A 871 -9.07 -6.80 26.32
C ARG A 871 -7.64 -6.42 26.71
N VAL A 872 -6.97 -5.61 25.89
CA VAL A 872 -5.60 -5.13 26.15
C VAL A 872 -5.55 -4.25 27.41
N LEU A 873 -6.45 -3.28 27.57
CA LEU A 873 -6.50 -2.44 28.77
C LEU A 873 -6.79 -3.25 30.04
N LYS A 874 -7.72 -4.21 30.00
CA LYS A 874 -8.01 -5.10 31.15
C LYS A 874 -6.77 -5.90 31.58
N ILE A 875 -6.04 -6.48 30.63
CA ILE A 875 -4.84 -7.28 30.92
C ILE A 875 -3.72 -6.40 31.50
N ILE A 876 -3.37 -5.29 30.84
CA ILE A 876 -2.20 -4.48 31.24
C ILE A 876 -2.49 -3.69 32.52
N ASN A 877 -3.73 -3.24 32.73
CA ASN A 877 -4.13 -2.64 34.01
C ASN A 877 -4.06 -3.65 35.16
N ALA A 878 -4.53 -4.90 34.96
CA ALA A 878 -4.42 -5.98 35.95
C ALA A 878 -2.96 -6.27 36.34
N ILE A 879 -2.05 -6.33 35.35
CA ILE A 879 -0.60 -6.43 35.59
C ILE A 879 -0.09 -5.25 36.43
N GLY A 880 -0.50 -4.02 36.09
CA GLY A 880 -0.07 -2.81 36.81
C GLY A 880 -0.58 -2.69 38.25
N ILE A 881 -1.72 -3.31 38.60
CA ILE A 881 -2.23 -3.37 39.99
C ILE A 881 -1.80 -4.65 40.74
N GLY A 882 -1.12 -5.60 40.08
CA GLY A 882 -0.74 -6.87 40.69
C GLY A 882 -1.93 -7.80 41.00
N ALA A 883 -3.06 -7.62 40.33
CA ALA A 883 -4.26 -8.44 40.54
C ALA A 883 -4.22 -9.73 39.69
N GLU A 884 -5.12 -10.67 40.02
CA GLU A 884 -5.35 -11.83 39.16
C GLU A 884 -5.78 -11.38 37.76
N LEU A 885 -5.18 -12.02 36.76
CA LEU A 885 -5.52 -11.77 35.36
C LEU A 885 -6.96 -12.21 35.08
N PRO A 886 -7.72 -11.48 34.24
CA PRO A 886 -9.01 -11.95 33.76
C PRO A 886 -8.90 -13.35 33.15
N GLN A 887 -9.97 -14.15 33.22
CA GLN A 887 -10.00 -15.45 32.53
C GLN A 887 -9.68 -15.25 31.04
N LEU A 888 -8.62 -15.92 30.58
CA LEU A 888 -8.15 -15.87 29.20
C LEU A 888 -8.75 -17.05 28.44
N ASP A 889 -9.56 -16.78 27.42
CA ASP A 889 -10.13 -17.81 26.57
C ASP A 889 -9.06 -18.49 25.71
N ALA A 890 -8.93 -19.81 25.87
CA ALA A 890 -8.12 -20.77 25.11
C ALA A 890 -6.57 -20.58 25.11
N PRO A 891 -5.77 -21.66 24.97
CA PRO A 891 -4.33 -21.65 25.23
C PRO A 891 -3.45 -21.19 24.04
N GLU A 892 -3.94 -20.33 23.15
CA GLU A 892 -3.19 -19.93 21.95
C GLU A 892 -2.34 -18.66 22.16
N GLY A 893 -1.02 -18.86 22.21
CA GLY A 893 -0.03 -17.79 22.43
C GLY A 893 0.25 -17.47 23.90
N HIS A 894 -0.47 -18.10 24.83
CA HIS A 894 -0.24 -18.01 26.27
C HIS A 894 0.64 -19.17 26.74
N GLN A 895 1.90 -18.89 27.14
CA GLN A 895 2.80 -19.92 27.67
C GLN A 895 2.75 -19.93 29.20
N TYR A 896 2.88 -21.13 29.78
CA TYR A 896 2.93 -21.34 31.22
C TYR A 896 4.19 -22.14 31.57
N GLU A 897 4.98 -21.65 32.53
CA GLU A 897 6.11 -22.35 33.12
C GLU A 897 5.82 -22.65 34.59
N ASN A 898 6.05 -23.89 35.03
CA ASN A 898 5.79 -24.33 36.42
C ASN A 898 4.38 -23.99 36.96
N GLY A 899 3.37 -23.98 36.08
CA GLY A 899 1.99 -23.62 36.43
C GLY A 899 1.71 -22.12 36.56
N ARG A 900 2.69 -21.25 36.28
CA ARG A 900 2.54 -19.78 36.24
C ARG A 900 2.60 -19.29 34.80
N LEU A 901 1.78 -18.30 34.45
CA LEU A 901 1.77 -17.69 33.13
C LEU A 901 3.10 -16.94 32.88
N SER A 902 3.85 -17.37 31.85
CA SER A 902 5.17 -16.86 31.48
C SER A 902 5.15 -15.96 30.24
N ARG A 903 4.20 -16.15 29.30
CA ARG A 903 4.02 -15.30 28.10
C ARG A 903 2.56 -14.93 27.87
N ILE A 904 2.31 -13.67 27.51
CA ILE A 904 0.99 -13.09 27.22
C ILE A 904 0.97 -12.52 25.81
N LYS A 905 0.06 -13.01 24.97
CA LYS A 905 -0.29 -12.42 23.67
C LYS A 905 -1.20 -11.19 23.88
N LEU A 906 -0.91 -10.09 23.19
CA LEU A 906 -1.70 -8.86 23.17
C LEU A 906 -1.93 -8.39 21.72
N ASP A 907 -3.19 -8.36 21.29
CA ASP A 907 -3.56 -7.91 19.95
C ASP A 907 -3.92 -6.42 19.95
N ILE A 908 -2.96 -5.58 19.56
CA ILE A 908 -3.11 -4.12 19.50
C ILE A 908 -3.87 -3.75 18.22
N PRO A 909 -4.99 -3.00 18.31
CA PRO A 909 -5.71 -2.54 17.12
C PRO A 909 -4.77 -1.78 16.16
N TYR A 910 -4.90 -2.04 14.85
CA TYR A 910 -4.11 -1.49 13.74
C TYR A 910 -2.59 -1.79 13.71
N PHE A 911 -1.98 -2.20 14.83
CA PHE A 911 -0.53 -2.40 14.92
C PHE A 911 -0.11 -3.88 15.02
N GLY A 912 -1.04 -4.79 15.28
CA GLY A 912 -0.81 -6.24 15.28
C GLY A 912 -0.55 -6.80 16.68
N THR A 913 0.06 -7.98 16.73
CA THR A 913 0.29 -8.73 17.97
C THR A 913 1.64 -8.40 18.59
N ILE A 914 1.64 -8.10 19.90
CA ILE A 914 2.85 -7.98 20.73
C ILE A 914 2.82 -9.03 21.85
N TYR A 915 4.01 -9.43 22.33
CA TYR A 915 4.14 -10.42 23.41
C TYR A 915 4.83 -9.82 24.65
N LEU A 916 4.19 -9.99 25.81
CA LEU A 916 4.79 -9.75 27.11
C LEU A 916 5.32 -11.07 27.69
N GLU A 917 6.52 -11.07 28.22
CA GLU A 917 7.16 -12.22 28.86
C GLU A 917 7.60 -11.87 30.29
N ARG A 918 7.50 -12.85 31.18
CA ARG A 918 7.93 -12.73 32.57
C ARG A 918 9.44 -13.01 32.65
N ARG A 919 10.22 -12.08 33.20
CA ARG A 919 11.67 -12.20 33.38
C ARG A 919 12.06 -12.09 34.84
N ALA A 920 12.93 -12.98 35.30
CA ALA A 920 13.54 -12.88 36.62
C ALA A 920 14.72 -11.87 36.63
N PHE A 921 14.96 -11.23 37.77
CA PHE A 921 16.17 -10.43 38.00
C PHE A 921 17.41 -11.34 37.98
N ALA A 922 18.11 -11.37 36.84
CA ALA A 922 19.48 -11.84 36.79
C ALA A 922 20.38 -10.80 37.48
N ASP A 923 21.06 -11.25 38.53
CA ASP A 923 21.88 -10.48 39.47
C ASP A 923 22.74 -9.38 38.78
N GLN A 924 22.30 -8.11 38.86
CA GLN A 924 23.02 -6.96 38.30
C GLN A 924 24.19 -6.48 39.18
N SER A 925 24.79 -7.38 39.98
CA SER A 925 25.97 -7.08 40.80
C SER A 925 27.32 -7.33 40.11
N SER A 926 27.37 -7.52 38.78
CA SER A 926 28.64 -7.47 38.03
C SER A 926 28.50 -7.17 36.53
N LYS A 927 28.39 -5.88 36.15
CA LYS A 927 28.81 -5.38 34.82
C LYS A 927 29.07 -3.87 34.80
N GLY A 928 30.13 -3.46 35.50
CA GLY A 928 30.85 -2.26 35.12
C GLY A 928 31.45 -2.40 33.71
N PHE A 929 31.59 -1.29 33.00
CA PHE A 929 32.14 -1.15 31.64
C PHE A 929 33.14 -2.23 31.21
N ALA A 930 32.74 -3.05 30.24
CA ALA A 930 33.64 -3.85 29.42
C ALA A 930 33.13 -3.86 27.96
N ALA A 931 33.74 -3.03 27.12
CA ALA A 931 33.52 -3.10 25.68
C ALA A 931 34.04 -4.45 25.17
N CYS A 932 33.17 -5.26 24.55
CA CYS A 932 33.62 -6.44 23.82
C CYS A 932 33.92 -6.03 22.38
N ALA A 933 35.21 -5.95 22.05
CA ALA A 933 35.68 -5.48 20.76
C ALA A 933 35.39 -6.49 19.64
N THR A 934 34.89 -5.99 18.51
CA THR A 934 35.15 -6.62 17.21
C THR A 934 36.66 -6.71 16.97
N PRO A 935 37.24 -7.84 16.53
CA PRO A 935 38.65 -7.90 16.18
C PRO A 935 38.91 -6.97 14.96
N PRO A 936 39.93 -6.09 15.03
CA PRO A 936 40.17 -5.13 13.95
C PRO A 936 40.81 -5.83 12.72
N PRO A 937 40.51 -5.36 11.49
CA PRO A 937 41.22 -5.79 10.30
C PRO A 937 42.68 -5.31 10.35
N THR A 938 43.59 -6.17 9.88
CA THR A 938 45.02 -5.86 9.79
C THR A 938 45.31 -4.80 8.72
N LEU A 939 46.01 -3.73 9.09
CA LEU A 939 46.64 -2.77 8.17
C LEU A 939 48.10 -2.53 8.59
N PRO A 940 49.02 -2.28 7.63
CA PRO A 940 50.46 -2.37 7.87
C PRO A 940 51.09 -1.15 8.56
N ASN A 941 52.27 -1.38 9.16
CA ASN A 941 53.08 -0.41 9.90
C ASN A 941 53.47 0.85 9.10
N THR A 942 53.45 2.02 9.76
CA THR A 942 54.58 3.00 9.75
C THR A 942 54.47 4.07 10.86
N THR A 943 55.46 4.08 11.76
CA THR A 943 56.11 5.19 12.52
C THR A 943 55.32 6.29 13.31
N PRO A 944 55.85 6.78 14.47
CA PRO A 944 55.08 7.61 15.42
C PRO A 944 55.55 9.08 15.61
N GLY A 945 54.64 9.91 16.16
CA GLY A 945 54.86 11.26 16.71
C GLY A 945 53.54 12.07 16.69
N GLN A 946 53.24 13.00 17.59
CA GLN A 946 53.93 13.49 18.80
C GLN A 946 52.97 14.34 19.67
N PHE A 947 53.23 14.45 20.98
CA PHE A 947 52.71 15.46 21.96
C PHE A 947 51.25 15.44 22.51
N TYR A 948 51.17 15.03 23.78
CA TYR A 948 50.34 15.56 24.91
C TYR A 948 50.78 17.00 25.33
N PRO A 949 50.29 17.67 26.42
CA PRO A 949 49.30 17.35 27.48
C PRO A 949 48.20 18.47 27.61
N SER A 950 47.46 18.78 28.69
CA SER A 950 47.46 18.49 30.14
C SER A 950 46.05 18.75 30.74
N SER A 951 45.47 17.88 31.58
CA SER A 951 45.44 17.95 33.08
C SER A 951 44.54 19.08 33.67
N SER A 952 43.96 19.02 34.89
CA SER A 952 44.21 18.14 36.04
C SER A 952 43.16 18.28 37.18
N TRP A 953 42.73 17.15 37.80
CA TRP A 953 42.57 16.90 39.26
C TRP A 953 41.56 17.74 40.11
N VAL A 954 41.03 17.36 41.29
CA VAL A 954 40.66 16.10 42.04
C VAL A 954 39.95 16.55 43.36
N GLY A 955 39.03 15.76 43.97
CA GLY A 955 38.76 15.85 45.43
C GLY A 955 37.33 15.71 45.99
N THR A 956 36.99 14.49 46.47
CA THR A 956 36.50 14.12 47.83
C THR A 956 35.38 14.87 48.61
N ILE A 957 34.18 14.26 48.72
CA ILE A 957 33.50 13.62 49.92
C ILE A 957 33.74 14.26 51.33
N PRO A 958 32.76 14.41 52.29
CA PRO A 958 31.55 13.56 52.57
C PRO A 958 30.19 14.25 52.97
N ASP A 959 29.17 13.38 53.16
CA ASP A 959 27.87 13.48 53.91
C ASP A 959 28.03 13.87 55.43
N PRO A 960 26.99 14.08 56.31
CA PRO A 960 25.64 13.46 56.32
C PRO A 960 24.39 14.25 56.84
N GLY A 961 23.19 13.80 56.42
CA GLY A 961 22.04 13.39 57.30
C GLY A 961 21.14 14.39 58.06
N TYR A 962 19.83 14.07 58.13
CA TYR A 962 18.94 14.25 59.32
C TYR A 962 17.62 13.44 59.20
N ALA A 963 17.08 12.94 60.31
CA ALA A 963 15.74 12.32 60.46
C ALA A 963 14.72 13.38 60.96
N ILE A 964 13.44 13.17 61.37
CA ILE A 964 12.59 12.08 61.92
C ILE A 964 11.13 12.43 61.42
N GLU A 965 10.07 11.60 61.38
CA GLU A 965 9.22 11.12 62.50
C GLU A 965 7.96 10.34 62.01
N GLN A 966 7.35 9.53 62.88
CA GLN A 966 6.26 8.57 62.59
C GLN A 966 4.87 9.07 63.02
N VAL A 967 3.78 8.58 62.38
CA VAL A 967 2.49 8.29 63.04
C VAL A 967 1.80 7.07 62.37
N ALA A 968 1.11 6.25 63.16
CA ALA A 968 0.24 5.13 62.76
C ALA A 968 -1.11 5.23 63.55
N GLU A 969 -2.15 4.40 63.40
CA GLU A 969 -2.35 3.09 62.74
C GLU A 969 -3.88 2.93 62.50
N THR A 970 -4.42 2.29 61.45
CA THR A 970 -4.93 0.89 61.46
C THR A 970 -5.94 0.64 60.31
N ALA A 971 -5.95 -0.56 59.71
CA ALA A 971 -7.14 -1.38 59.41
C ALA A 971 -6.73 -2.64 58.62
N GLN A 972 -6.90 -3.82 59.22
CA GLN A 972 -6.48 -5.11 58.65
C GLN A 972 -7.48 -5.63 57.62
N TRP A 973 -6.99 -6.16 56.49
CA TRP A 973 -7.69 -7.19 55.72
C TRP A 973 -6.81 -8.45 55.67
N THR A 974 -7.45 -9.60 55.81
CA THR A 974 -6.87 -10.90 56.18
C THR A 974 -5.88 -11.48 55.19
N ASP A 975 -4.76 -12.01 55.71
CA ASP A 975 -3.88 -12.93 54.98
C ASP A 975 -4.65 -14.13 54.39
N ASN A 976 -4.45 -14.37 53.11
CA ASN A 976 -4.44 -15.72 52.55
C ASN A 976 -3.27 -15.81 51.55
N ASN A 977 -2.34 -16.71 51.83
CA ASN A 977 -1.02 -16.75 51.21
C ASN A 977 -1.05 -17.04 49.71
N LEU A 978 -0.73 -16.02 48.90
CA LEU A 978 0.01 -16.17 47.63
C LEU A 978 1.03 -15.03 47.54
N TYR A 979 2.22 -15.23 48.13
CA TYR A 979 3.33 -14.28 48.05
C TYR A 979 3.72 -14.01 46.58
N PHE A 980 3.38 -12.82 46.08
CA PHE A 980 4.18 -12.14 45.08
C PHE A 980 5.32 -11.45 45.83
N ASP A 981 6.55 -11.91 45.64
CA ASP A 981 7.75 -11.15 46.00
C ASP A 981 8.02 -10.14 44.87
N PRO A 982 7.85 -8.82 45.08
CA PRO A 982 7.99 -7.85 43.99
C PRO A 982 9.44 -7.64 43.52
N ASN A 983 10.42 -8.19 44.23
CA ASN A 983 11.84 -7.90 44.02
C ASN A 983 12.58 -8.92 43.12
N THR A 984 11.89 -9.92 42.56
CA THR A 984 12.57 -10.99 41.79
C THR A 984 12.05 -11.22 40.36
N GLU A 985 10.86 -10.77 39.96
CA GLU A 985 10.30 -10.97 38.60
C GLU A 985 9.57 -9.73 38.06
N PHE A 986 9.74 -9.40 36.76
CA PHE A 986 9.01 -8.34 36.07
C PHE A 986 8.52 -8.76 34.67
N TRP A 987 7.48 -8.10 34.15
CA TRP A 987 7.01 -8.30 32.78
C TRP A 987 7.75 -7.38 31.80
N ALA A 988 8.30 -7.95 30.72
CA ALA A 988 9.04 -7.25 29.68
C ALA A 988 8.45 -7.59 28.29
N PHE A 989 8.53 -6.67 27.33
CA PHE A 989 8.26 -7.00 25.93
C PHE A 989 9.38 -7.91 25.38
N ASN A 990 9.02 -8.99 24.69
CA ASN A 990 10.01 -9.82 23.99
C ASN A 990 10.37 -9.21 22.63
N SER A 991 11.59 -9.44 22.16
CA SER A 991 12.10 -9.05 20.84
C SER A 991 11.42 -9.74 19.66
N GLU A 992 10.56 -10.75 19.88
CA GLU A 992 9.67 -11.30 18.86
C GLU A 992 8.49 -10.35 18.59
N PHE A 993 8.79 -9.20 17.98
CA PHE A 993 7.81 -8.21 17.53
C PHE A 993 7.32 -8.52 16.10
N THR A 994 6.01 -8.66 15.93
CA THR A 994 5.35 -8.75 14.63
C THR A 994 4.45 -7.54 14.41
N PHE A 995 5.04 -6.41 14.02
CA PHE A 995 4.27 -5.32 13.43
C PHE A 995 3.68 -5.80 12.09
N GLN A 996 2.42 -5.47 11.84
CA GLN A 996 1.98 -5.40 10.45
C GLN A 996 2.73 -4.25 9.76
N PRO A 997 3.35 -4.47 8.59
CA PRO A 997 3.94 -3.38 7.81
C PRO A 997 2.93 -2.23 7.64
N PRO A 998 3.34 -0.95 7.80
CA PRO A 998 2.42 0.19 7.71
C PRO A 998 1.71 0.37 6.35
N PHE A 999 2.00 -0.51 5.36
CA PHE A 999 1.54 -0.46 3.98
C PHE A 999 0.88 -1.76 3.47
N LEU A 1000 0.49 -2.71 4.34
CA LEU A 1000 -0.45 -3.78 3.94
C LEU A 1000 -1.84 -3.20 3.65
N ALA A 1001 -2.69 -3.94 2.93
CA ALA A 1001 -4.08 -3.51 2.73
C ALA A 1001 -4.82 -3.44 4.08
N ASP A 1002 -5.86 -2.58 4.19
CA ASP A 1002 -6.77 -2.57 5.36
C ASP A 1002 -7.59 -3.89 5.49
N TYR A 1003 -7.39 -4.84 4.56
CA TYR A 1003 -8.07 -6.14 4.46
C TYR A 1003 -7.19 -7.36 4.80
N ASP A 1004 -5.87 -7.21 5.01
CA ASP A 1004 -4.95 -8.32 5.32
C ASP A 1004 -4.95 -8.70 6.81
N VAL A 1005 -6.14 -8.89 7.39
CA VAL A 1005 -6.26 -9.65 8.64
C VAL A 1005 -7.50 -10.52 8.64
N ASP A 1006 -7.26 -11.78 8.95
CA ASP A 1006 -8.23 -12.83 9.26
C ASP A 1006 -9.11 -12.45 10.48
N TRP A 1007 -10.00 -11.48 10.31
CA TRP A 1007 -10.90 -10.98 11.35
C TRP A 1007 -12.28 -11.66 11.35
N ASP A 1008 -12.55 -12.56 10.40
CA ASP A 1008 -13.83 -13.27 10.24
C ASP A 1008 -13.72 -14.81 10.39
N SER A 1009 -12.51 -15.38 10.33
CA SER A 1009 -12.28 -16.83 10.55
C SER A 1009 -12.37 -17.27 12.02
N TRP A 1010 -12.48 -16.33 12.96
CA TRP A 1010 -12.51 -16.57 14.42
C TRP A 1010 -13.88 -16.30 15.06
N GLY A 1011 -14.97 -16.57 14.33
CA GLY A 1011 -16.34 -16.23 14.76
C GLY A 1011 -17.43 -17.24 14.40
N MET A 1012 -17.11 -18.39 13.80
CA MET A 1012 -18.10 -19.43 13.46
C MET A 1012 -17.97 -20.67 14.35
N ASP A 1013 -18.13 -20.46 15.65
CA ASP A 1013 -18.56 -21.50 16.58
C ASP A 1013 -19.69 -20.94 17.48
N VAL A 1014 -20.85 -20.74 16.86
CA VAL A 1014 -22.12 -20.49 17.55
C VAL A 1014 -23.08 -21.58 17.12
N GLY A 1015 -23.24 -22.60 17.95
CA GLY A 1015 -24.22 -23.65 17.71
C GLY A 1015 -25.64 -23.16 17.96
N LEU A 1016 -26.39 -22.90 16.87
CA LEU A 1016 -27.84 -23.14 16.72
C LEU A 1016 -28.30 -22.95 15.26
#